data_AF-A0A946AQW0-F1
#
_entry.id   AF-A0A946AQW0-F1
#
_cell.length_a   1.000
_cell.length_b   1.000
_cell.length_c   1.000
_cell.angle_alpha   90.00
_cell.angle_beta   90.00
_cell.angle_gamma   90.00
#
_symmetry.space_group_name_H-M   'P 1'
#
loop_
_entity.id
_entity.type
_entity.pdbx_description
1 polymer ?
#
loop_
_entity_poly.entity_id
_entity_poly.type
_entity_poly.pdbx_seq_one_letter_code
_entity_poly.pdbx_strand_id
1 'polypeptide(L)'
;MKKVLILLFSIGICYAQQIDKPLDLPSTFEQSAAVFNGVVAAKNSYWDVDRKMIYTVHKVQVSTSFKGDAEKFRYVMTKGGTVGLEGLIVKPSVRLAKNTSGYFMVKEVENITLEGFSHNDQLMELIQGLDGFFDYDIQTDRVQLPGSHQTSKRKFERAIKNLSKKKPKSVDVSIETEIFSQSFFVTNGIQITNVSPTTIVAGNAEVLTIAGNGFGEFELNNSFGVVSFRDADTGGLGWIESLKTHIVSWTDTEIKVKVPSNSGSGSFRITRSDNTSYQSTQTITIPFSVSTVIYSIDGSSSNDVEYPIFHAGSMQDDVTTENPINQDNVIDGAYRFVLNTTFSKNESAKESFDTALRDWVCTTGLNFEIIEETTEIESSALDFMNIVNFGSTNALAVTYSYYTGCIDGDVVNWTWTDVDIIFNDTIDWGYETVSNSQYDFSSTAKHELGHALGFGHTIDEETLMHYAVGGGVGPVSITPYLSGAEIILARDISTSFCGVLDPHVVSECSSLDPTLDSDGDGLTDIFDDCPNTTLGDSIDVNGCGLSQLDSDEDGVSDDVDLCDNTPAGAVVDASGCADTDVDGIYDNVDLCPDTPDGAEIDSDGCAEFQKDSDGDGVSDDFDLCNATPENTDVDAYGCSTFLLAPDNFNVVVTSNSCIDTNDGSIYVSANNQSLQYQVEINGSQHGLNSNYGFSKTIDNLGIGVYPVCFSVIGQTDFQQCFTVVLSQPDPLSVLAALSNSGEQ
;
A
#
# COMPACT_ATOMS: atom_id res chain seq x y z
N MET A 1 14.32 27.44 49.50
CA MET A 1 15.01 26.52 48.58
C MET A 1 14.12 26.33 47.36
N LYS A 2 14.40 27.04 46.27
CA LYS A 2 13.70 26.88 44.99
C LYS A 2 14.28 25.63 44.31
N LYS A 3 13.45 24.62 44.03
CA LYS A 3 13.84 23.49 43.18
C LYS A 3 13.83 23.99 41.74
N VAL A 4 15.02 24.03 41.14
CA VAL A 4 15.22 24.26 39.71
C VAL A 4 14.87 22.95 39.00
N LEU A 5 13.84 23.00 38.15
CA LEU A 5 13.50 21.92 37.23
C LEU A 5 14.44 22.06 36.04
N ILE A 6 15.41 21.16 35.91
CA ILE A 6 16.27 21.07 34.73
C ILE A 6 15.45 20.31 33.68
N LEU A 7 14.90 21.06 32.71
CA LEU A 7 14.48 20.47 31.44
C LEU A 7 15.76 20.14 30.67
N LEU A 8 16.04 18.85 30.53
CA LEU A 8 16.93 18.35 29.49
C LEU A 8 16.20 18.54 28.16
N PHE A 9 16.55 19.60 27.42
CA PHE A 9 16.33 19.64 25.99
C PHE A 9 17.35 18.67 25.37
N SER A 10 16.89 17.48 24.98
CA SER A 10 17.54 16.74 23.91
C SER A 10 17.37 17.56 22.64
N ILE A 11 18.45 18.20 22.19
CA ILE A 11 18.52 18.81 20.87
C ILE A 11 18.64 17.64 19.89
N GLY A 12 17.50 17.10 19.47
CA GLY A 12 17.38 16.36 18.23
C GLY A 12 17.04 17.38 17.16
N ILE A 13 17.97 17.56 16.21
CA ILE A 13 17.75 18.31 14.98
C ILE A 13 17.14 17.32 14.01
N CYS A 14 16.01 17.66 13.40
CA CYS A 14 15.53 17.06 12.14
C CYS A 14 14.31 17.86 11.65
N TYR A 15 13.86 17.57 10.43
CA TYR A 15 12.54 17.80 9.82
C TYR A 15 12.50 18.71 8.55
N ALA A 16 12.10 18.04 7.44
CA ALA A 16 11.06 18.34 6.43
C ALA A 16 11.34 19.18 5.14
N GLN A 17 10.98 18.63 3.96
CA GLN A 17 10.67 19.38 2.72
C GLN A 17 9.18 19.76 2.68
N GLN A 18 8.38 19.20 3.59
CA GLN A 18 7.32 19.97 4.23
C GLN A 18 7.96 21.09 5.06
N ILE A 19 7.29 22.21 5.24
CA ILE A 19 7.84 23.27 6.11
C ILE A 19 7.90 22.70 7.54
N ASP A 20 9.07 22.67 8.20
CA ASP A 20 9.16 22.36 9.65
C ASP A 20 8.51 23.46 10.47
N LYS A 21 7.18 23.43 10.50
CA LYS A 21 6.40 24.08 11.52
C LYS A 21 5.99 22.99 12.50
N PRO A 22 6.42 23.08 13.78
CA PRO A 22 5.90 22.17 14.78
C PRO A 22 4.38 22.26 14.76
N LEU A 23 3.71 21.11 14.64
CA LEU A 23 2.26 21.00 14.56
C LEU A 23 1.59 21.87 15.62
N ASP A 24 0.97 22.98 15.20
CA ASP A 24 0.13 23.81 16.06
C ASP A 24 -1.28 23.20 16.10
N LEU A 25 -1.38 22.05 16.76
CA LEU A 25 -2.62 21.28 16.89
C LEU A 25 -3.80 22.15 17.38
N PRO A 26 -3.64 23.08 18.35
CA PRO A 26 -4.69 24.05 18.69
C PRO A 26 -5.18 24.90 17.53
N SER A 27 -4.26 25.54 16.79
CA SER A 27 -4.61 26.41 15.65
C SER A 27 -5.23 25.62 14.50
N THR A 28 -4.64 24.48 14.15
CA THR A 28 -5.16 23.57 13.12
C THR A 28 -6.57 23.08 13.47
N PHE A 29 -6.79 22.70 14.73
CA PHE A 29 -8.12 22.31 15.21
C PHE A 29 -9.11 23.47 15.17
N GLU A 30 -8.69 24.69 15.53
CA GLU A 30 -9.56 25.88 15.51
C GLU A 30 -10.01 26.23 14.10
N GLN A 31 -9.10 26.19 13.12
CA GLN A 31 -9.37 26.52 11.73
C GLN A 31 -10.15 25.42 10.97
N SER A 32 -10.11 24.17 11.44
CA SER A 32 -10.84 23.05 10.82
C SER A 32 -12.35 23.25 10.87
N ALA A 33 -13.08 23.04 9.77
CA ALA A 33 -14.54 22.98 9.78
C ALA A 33 -15.03 21.73 10.54
N ALA A 34 -14.38 20.58 10.31
CA ALA A 34 -14.66 19.32 10.99
C ALA A 34 -13.38 18.60 11.42
N VAL A 35 -13.50 17.83 12.51
CA VAL A 35 -12.42 16.97 13.02
C VAL A 35 -13.03 15.63 13.41
N PHE A 36 -12.58 14.54 12.81
CA PHE A 36 -13.16 13.21 13.00
C PHE A 36 -12.10 12.11 12.86
N ASN A 37 -12.42 10.91 13.34
CA ASN A 37 -11.69 9.70 12.97
C ASN A 37 -12.56 8.81 12.08
N GLY A 38 -11.92 8.04 11.21
CA GLY A 38 -12.62 7.16 10.28
C GLY A 38 -11.67 6.32 9.46
N VAL A 39 -12.27 5.55 8.55
CA VAL A 39 -11.58 4.64 7.62
C VAL A 39 -11.96 5.02 6.20
N VAL A 40 -10.99 5.04 5.28
CA VAL A 40 -11.25 5.27 3.86
C VAL A 40 -11.94 4.04 3.27
N ALA A 41 -13.23 4.15 2.96
CA ALA A 41 -14.04 3.04 2.46
C ALA A 41 -13.92 2.86 0.94
N ALA A 42 -13.74 3.98 0.22
CA ALA A 42 -13.56 4.00 -1.23
C ALA A 42 -12.85 5.29 -1.66
N LYS A 43 -12.20 5.25 -2.83
CA LYS A 43 -11.62 6.43 -3.48
C LYS A 43 -11.97 6.42 -4.98
N ASN A 44 -12.16 7.59 -5.58
CA ASN A 44 -12.35 7.75 -7.03
C ASN A 44 -11.78 9.10 -7.45
N SER A 45 -11.16 9.18 -8.64
CA SER A 45 -10.63 10.44 -9.17
C SER A 45 -11.60 11.13 -10.14
N TYR A 46 -11.50 12.45 -10.20
CA TYR A 46 -12.34 13.31 -11.02
C TYR A 46 -11.51 14.47 -11.56
N TRP A 47 -11.86 14.92 -12.76
CA TRP A 47 -11.44 16.22 -13.26
C TRP A 47 -12.18 17.34 -12.52
N ASP A 48 -11.54 18.49 -12.36
CA ASP A 48 -12.28 19.73 -12.18
C ASP A 48 -13.04 20.11 -13.46
N VAL A 49 -14.03 21.00 -13.33
CA VAL A 49 -14.88 21.42 -14.46
C VAL A 49 -14.11 22.04 -15.62
N ASP A 50 -12.95 22.65 -15.34
CA ASP A 50 -12.08 23.27 -16.34
C ASP A 50 -11.06 22.29 -16.95
N ARG A 51 -11.01 21.04 -16.43
CA ARG A 51 -10.08 19.98 -16.82
C ARG A 51 -8.61 20.38 -16.78
N LYS A 52 -8.23 21.11 -15.73
CA LYS A 52 -6.85 21.53 -15.46
C LYS A 52 -6.17 20.68 -14.40
N MET A 53 -6.96 20.10 -13.51
CA MET A 53 -6.48 19.38 -12.33
C MET A 53 -7.30 18.11 -12.11
N ILE A 54 -6.61 17.02 -11.78
CA ILE A 54 -7.25 15.80 -11.30
C ILE A 54 -7.23 15.79 -9.77
N TYR A 55 -8.36 15.41 -9.17
CA TYR A 55 -8.51 15.23 -7.73
C TYR A 55 -9.02 13.84 -7.42
N THR A 56 -8.48 13.22 -6.38
CA THR A 56 -9.02 11.97 -5.81
C THR A 56 -9.92 12.29 -4.65
N VAL A 57 -11.17 11.84 -4.70
CA VAL A 57 -12.14 11.94 -3.61
C VAL A 57 -12.17 10.65 -2.82
N HIS A 58 -11.88 10.76 -1.54
CA HIS A 58 -11.87 9.68 -0.55
C HIS A 58 -13.19 9.71 0.24
N LYS A 59 -13.99 8.67 0.10
CA LYS A 59 -15.20 8.45 0.90
C LYS A 59 -14.80 7.84 2.24
N VAL A 60 -14.74 8.67 3.27
CA VAL A 60 -14.34 8.28 4.63
C VAL A 60 -15.57 7.90 5.45
N GLN A 61 -15.61 6.67 5.93
CA GLN A 61 -16.60 6.22 6.90
C GLN A 61 -16.21 6.71 8.29
N VAL A 62 -17.03 7.59 8.86
CA VAL A 62 -16.71 8.25 10.13
C VAL A 62 -17.11 7.36 11.30
N SER A 63 -16.20 7.18 12.26
CA SER A 63 -16.49 6.46 13.51
C SER A 63 -16.85 7.43 14.64
N THR A 64 -16.08 8.51 14.80
CA THR A 64 -16.30 9.54 15.83
C THR A 64 -16.00 10.93 15.29
N SER A 65 -16.92 11.86 15.56
CA SER A 65 -16.74 13.29 15.30
C SER A 65 -16.34 14.03 16.58
N PHE A 66 -15.22 14.75 16.53
CA PHE A 66 -14.68 15.60 17.60
C PHE A 66 -15.04 17.08 17.41
N LYS A 67 -15.27 17.51 16.15
CA LYS A 67 -15.75 18.83 15.76
C LYS A 67 -16.60 18.69 14.48
N GLY A 68 -17.65 19.50 14.37
CA GLY A 68 -18.61 19.44 13.27
C GLY A 68 -19.75 18.45 13.51
N ASP A 69 -20.48 18.13 12.45
CA ASP A 69 -21.58 17.18 12.51
C ASP A 69 -21.12 15.72 12.42
N ALA A 70 -21.92 14.83 12.99
CA ALA A 70 -21.64 13.40 13.07
C ALA A 70 -22.32 12.71 11.89
N GLU A 71 -21.74 12.89 10.70
CA GLU A 71 -22.21 12.25 9.48
C GLU A 71 -21.61 10.86 9.31
N LYS A 72 -22.34 9.95 8.66
CA LYS A 72 -21.87 8.58 8.39
C LYS A 72 -20.68 8.56 7.43
N PHE A 73 -20.72 9.41 6.41
CA PHE A 73 -19.67 9.53 5.42
C PHE A 73 -19.23 10.98 5.26
N ARG A 74 -17.95 11.17 4.96
CA ARG A 74 -17.35 12.45 4.58
C ARG A 74 -16.57 12.26 3.28
N TYR A 75 -16.54 13.27 2.43
CA TYR A 75 -15.82 13.23 1.16
C TYR A 75 -14.62 14.16 1.24
N VAL A 76 -13.43 13.58 1.41
CA VAL A 76 -12.16 14.32 1.54
C VAL A 76 -11.42 14.23 0.22
N MET A 77 -11.05 15.36 -0.39
CA MET A 77 -10.29 15.38 -1.63
C MET A 77 -8.79 15.57 -1.39
N THR A 78 -7.99 14.93 -2.24
CA THR A 78 -6.56 15.19 -2.42
C THR A 78 -6.28 15.48 -3.90
N LYS A 79 -5.21 16.22 -4.19
CA LYS A 79 -4.77 16.42 -5.58
C LYS A 79 -4.13 15.15 -6.13
N GLY A 80 -4.25 14.92 -7.44
CA GLY A 80 -3.73 13.76 -8.13
C GLY A 80 -4.73 12.60 -8.25
N GLY A 81 -4.34 11.58 -8.99
CA GLY A 81 -5.16 10.40 -9.35
C GLY A 81 -5.21 10.16 -10.85
N THR A 82 -6.05 9.22 -11.27
CA THR A 82 -6.26 8.86 -12.68
C THR A 82 -7.74 8.97 -13.07
N VAL A 83 -8.03 9.54 -14.24
CA VAL A 83 -9.37 9.65 -14.83
C VAL A 83 -9.30 9.21 -16.29
N GLY A 84 -9.80 8.01 -16.57
CA GLY A 84 -9.55 7.39 -17.87
C GLY A 84 -8.06 7.15 -18.06
N LEU A 85 -7.52 7.48 -19.23
CA LEU A 85 -6.10 7.39 -19.54
C LEU A 85 -5.36 8.71 -19.28
N GLU A 86 -5.84 9.51 -18.32
CA GLU A 86 -5.14 10.72 -17.89
C GLU A 86 -4.80 10.60 -16.41
N GLY A 87 -3.61 11.05 -16.03
CA GLY A 87 -3.06 10.90 -14.69
C GLY A 87 -2.40 12.18 -14.20
N LEU A 88 -2.41 12.38 -12.89
CA LEU A 88 -1.69 13.46 -12.22
C LEU A 88 -1.06 12.91 -10.93
N ILE A 89 0.24 13.09 -10.78
CA ILE A 89 0.96 12.87 -9.53
C ILE A 89 1.38 14.24 -8.99
N VAL A 90 1.13 14.47 -7.70
CA VAL A 90 1.55 15.67 -7.00
C VAL A 90 2.48 15.26 -5.87
N LYS A 91 3.68 15.85 -5.83
CA LYS A 91 4.68 15.60 -4.79
C LYS A 91 5.10 16.91 -4.12
N PRO A 92 5.11 16.98 -2.77
CA PRO A 92 4.55 16.00 -1.84
C PRO A 92 3.00 16.00 -1.83
N SER A 93 2.37 14.85 -1.55
CA SER A 93 0.92 14.74 -1.32
C SER A 93 0.59 13.68 -0.26
N VAL A 94 -0.57 13.83 0.41
CA VAL A 94 -1.06 12.79 1.34
C VAL A 94 -1.66 11.65 0.51
N ARG A 95 -1.18 10.44 0.74
CA ARG A 95 -1.76 9.23 0.17
C ARG A 95 -2.79 8.64 1.13
N LEU A 96 -4.04 8.59 0.69
CA LEU A 96 -5.15 7.96 1.42
C LEU A 96 -5.57 6.71 0.65
N ALA A 97 -5.01 5.56 1.01
CA ALA A 97 -5.38 4.28 0.41
C ALA A 97 -6.73 3.80 0.96
N LYS A 98 -7.35 2.83 0.28
CA LYS A 98 -8.51 2.12 0.85
C LYS A 98 -8.08 1.45 2.16
N ASN A 99 -8.99 1.35 3.13
CA ASN A 99 -8.75 0.82 4.49
C ASN A 99 -7.78 1.63 5.36
N THR A 100 -7.16 2.70 4.85
CA THR A 100 -6.40 3.64 5.68
C THR A 100 -7.28 4.20 6.77
N SER A 101 -6.82 4.06 8.01
CA SER A 101 -7.52 4.49 9.22
C SER A 101 -6.78 5.67 9.83
N GLY A 102 -7.50 6.71 10.24
CA GLY A 102 -6.83 7.87 10.79
C GLY A 102 -7.75 8.96 11.32
N TYR A 103 -7.14 10.09 11.64
CA TYR A 103 -7.84 11.31 12.06
C TYR A 103 -7.71 12.36 10.98
N PHE A 104 -8.84 13.00 10.69
CA PHE A 104 -8.97 13.98 9.62
C PHE A 104 -9.32 15.32 10.24
N MET A 105 -8.53 16.33 9.90
CA MET A 105 -8.78 17.74 10.15
C MET A 105 -9.00 18.40 8.80
N VAL A 106 -10.22 18.88 8.58
CA VAL A 106 -10.67 19.27 7.24
C VAL A 106 -11.37 20.62 7.26
N LYS A 107 -11.36 21.28 6.11
CA LYS A 107 -12.14 22.49 5.81
C LYS A 107 -12.99 22.26 4.56
N GLU A 108 -14.02 23.08 4.40
CA GLU A 108 -14.82 23.11 3.18
C GLU A 108 -13.95 23.57 2.00
N VAL A 109 -14.20 22.98 0.84
CA VAL A 109 -13.50 23.35 -0.39
C VAL A 109 -14.10 24.64 -0.94
N GLU A 110 -13.23 25.59 -1.29
CA GLU A 110 -13.62 26.84 -1.95
C GLU A 110 -13.21 26.81 -3.42
N ASN A 111 -14.10 27.24 -4.32
CA ASN A 111 -13.83 27.48 -5.75
C ASN A 111 -13.38 26.26 -6.58
N ILE A 112 -13.67 25.03 -6.14
CA ILE A 112 -13.45 23.81 -6.95
C ILE A 112 -14.79 23.12 -7.15
N THR A 113 -15.03 22.65 -8.36
CA THR A 113 -16.18 21.80 -8.71
C THR A 113 -15.65 20.66 -9.57
N LEU A 114 -16.00 19.44 -9.20
CA LEU A 114 -15.56 18.22 -9.86
C LEU A 114 -16.62 17.73 -10.86
N GLU A 115 -16.19 17.41 -12.08
CA GLU A 115 -17.05 16.88 -13.13
C GLU A 115 -17.63 15.52 -12.71
N GLY A 116 -18.95 15.35 -12.81
CA GLY A 116 -19.62 14.07 -12.51
C GLY A 116 -19.73 13.69 -11.04
N PHE A 117 -19.13 14.42 -10.10
CA PHE A 117 -19.26 14.15 -8.67
C PHE A 117 -20.58 14.72 -8.11
N SER A 118 -21.46 13.85 -7.61
CA SER A 118 -22.81 14.25 -7.19
C SER A 118 -22.89 15.01 -5.86
N HIS A 119 -21.83 15.02 -5.06
CA HIS A 119 -21.80 15.61 -3.71
C HIS A 119 -20.79 16.77 -3.62
N ASN A 120 -20.66 17.56 -4.69
CA ASN A 120 -19.78 18.74 -4.73
C ASN A 120 -20.03 19.72 -3.57
N ASP A 121 -21.26 19.82 -3.09
CA ASP A 121 -21.67 20.63 -1.94
C ASP A 121 -21.18 20.11 -0.57
N GLN A 122 -20.65 18.89 -0.53
CA GLN A 122 -20.13 18.23 0.68
C GLN A 122 -18.61 17.99 0.62
N LEU A 123 -17.95 18.53 -0.40
CA LEU A 123 -16.53 18.30 -0.64
C LEU A 123 -15.68 19.05 0.39
N MET A 124 -14.73 18.32 0.97
CA MET A 124 -13.80 18.86 1.96
C MET A 124 -12.36 18.57 1.56
N GLU A 125 -11.43 19.38 2.05
CA GLU A 125 -9.99 19.17 1.88
C GLU A 125 -9.28 19.17 3.23
N LEU A 126 -8.12 18.52 3.28
CA LEU A 126 -7.28 18.51 4.47
C LEU A 126 -6.80 19.93 4.78
N ILE A 127 -6.91 20.32 6.05
CA ILE A 127 -6.38 21.62 6.47
C ILE A 127 -4.85 21.59 6.41
N GLN A 128 -4.24 22.65 5.87
CA GLN A 128 -2.79 22.72 5.66
C GLN A 128 -2.23 21.58 4.77
N GLY A 129 -3.08 20.91 3.99
CA GLY A 129 -2.67 19.84 3.09
C GLY A 129 -2.13 18.63 3.86
N LEU A 130 -0.80 18.49 3.90
CA LEU A 130 -0.10 17.32 4.45
C LEU A 130 -0.32 17.13 5.96
N ASP A 131 -0.51 18.22 6.70
CA ASP A 131 -0.66 18.19 8.17
C ASP A 131 -2.11 17.98 8.65
N GLY A 132 -3.06 17.86 7.72
CA GLY A 132 -4.48 17.69 8.04
C GLY A 132 -4.88 16.24 8.31
N PHE A 133 -4.02 15.27 7.99
CA PHE A 133 -4.26 13.85 8.19
C PHE A 133 -3.27 13.26 9.20
N PHE A 134 -3.77 12.46 10.13
CA PHE A 134 -2.97 11.77 11.13
C PHE A 134 -3.24 10.27 11.03
N ASP A 135 -2.30 9.55 10.41
CA ASP A 135 -2.39 8.11 10.20
C ASP A 135 -2.46 7.36 11.54
N TYR A 136 -3.35 6.39 11.64
CA TYR A 136 -3.56 5.58 12.83
C TYR A 136 -3.22 4.12 12.52
N ASP A 137 -2.06 3.70 13.00
CA ASP A 137 -1.63 2.31 12.97
C ASP A 137 -2.38 1.52 14.07
N ILE A 138 -3.39 0.77 13.62
CA ILE A 138 -4.24 -0.07 14.47
C ILE A 138 -3.41 -1.14 15.19
N GLN A 139 -2.37 -1.67 14.55
CA GLN A 139 -1.59 -2.78 15.09
C GLN A 139 -0.74 -2.33 16.29
N THR A 140 -0.16 -1.13 16.22
CA THR A 140 0.68 -0.58 17.29
C THR A 140 -0.08 0.35 18.26
N ASP A 141 -1.34 0.65 17.97
CA ASP A 141 -2.19 1.66 18.63
C ASP A 141 -1.53 3.07 18.66
N ARG A 142 -0.87 3.43 17.55
CA ARG A 142 -0.12 4.68 17.39
C ARG A 142 -0.71 5.58 16.34
N VAL A 143 -0.69 6.88 16.65
CA VAL A 143 -1.08 7.95 15.74
C VAL A 143 0.19 8.68 15.33
N GLN A 144 0.43 8.76 14.04
CA GLN A 144 1.52 9.50 13.45
C GLN A 144 1.20 11.00 13.50
N LEU A 145 2.23 11.80 13.78
CA LEU A 145 2.18 13.25 13.81
C LEU A 145 3.21 13.77 12.80
N PRO A 146 3.01 14.97 12.24
CA PRO A 146 3.99 15.62 11.39
C PRO A 146 5.39 15.67 11.99
N GLY A 147 6.40 15.64 11.12
CA GLY A 147 7.81 15.63 11.50
C GLY A 147 8.23 14.36 12.22
N SER A 148 7.89 13.17 11.71
CA SER A 148 8.34 11.87 12.23
C SER A 148 8.12 11.62 13.73
N HIS A 149 7.04 12.17 14.29
CA HIS A 149 6.64 11.89 15.65
C HIS A 149 5.46 10.92 15.69
N GLN A 150 5.33 10.20 16.79
CA GLN A 150 4.16 9.36 17.05
C GLN A 150 3.70 9.48 18.50
N THR A 151 2.40 9.30 18.71
CA THR A 151 1.78 9.29 20.04
C THR A 151 0.80 8.13 20.15
N SER A 152 0.46 7.71 21.36
CA SER A 152 -0.65 6.75 21.52
C SER A 152 -1.98 7.39 21.16
N LYS A 153 -2.88 6.58 20.59
CA LYS A 153 -4.29 6.95 20.33
C LYS A 153 -4.93 7.70 21.49
N ARG A 154 -4.83 7.13 22.70
CA ARG A 154 -5.43 7.71 23.91
C ARG A 154 -4.92 9.11 24.22
N LYS A 155 -3.63 9.39 24.00
CA LYS A 155 -3.02 10.70 24.26
C LYS A 155 -3.47 11.70 23.17
N PHE A 156 -3.49 11.29 21.92
CA PHE A 156 -3.96 12.12 20.80
C PHE A 156 -5.44 12.50 20.97
N GLU A 157 -6.31 11.51 21.16
CA GLU A 157 -7.74 11.73 21.38
C GLU A 157 -8.01 12.65 22.57
N ARG A 158 -7.23 12.56 23.65
CA ARG A 158 -7.36 13.45 24.80
C ARG A 158 -7.03 14.90 24.43
N ALA A 159 -6.00 15.12 23.61
CA ALA A 159 -5.62 16.46 23.16
C ALA A 159 -6.75 17.10 22.36
N ILE A 160 -7.26 16.43 21.33
CA ILE A 160 -8.36 16.96 20.48
C ILE A 160 -9.70 17.09 21.25
N LYS A 161 -10.00 16.18 22.20
CA LYS A 161 -11.17 16.32 23.10
C LYS A 161 -11.08 17.58 23.96
N ASN A 162 -9.90 17.88 24.50
CA ASN A 162 -9.69 19.07 25.31
C ASN A 162 -9.85 20.37 24.50
N LEU A 163 -9.43 20.35 23.23
CA LEU A 163 -9.59 21.49 22.30
C LEU A 163 -11.07 21.72 21.93
N SER A 164 -11.81 20.64 21.67
CA SER A 164 -13.25 20.69 21.32
C SER A 164 -14.11 21.34 22.40
N LYS A 165 -13.76 21.13 23.69
CA LYS A 165 -14.60 21.49 24.86
C LYS A 165 -16.01 20.88 24.85
N LYS A 166 -16.31 20.00 23.89
CA LYS A 166 -17.57 19.25 23.74
C LYS A 166 -17.28 17.76 23.81
N LYS A 167 -18.30 16.98 24.16
CA LYS A 167 -18.20 15.52 24.08
C LYS A 167 -18.18 15.12 22.60
N PRO A 168 -17.27 14.22 22.18
CA PRO A 168 -17.32 13.64 20.84
C PRO A 168 -18.64 12.94 20.60
N LYS A 169 -19.09 12.98 19.34
CA LYS A 169 -20.30 12.31 18.87
C LYS A 169 -19.86 11.02 18.18
N SER A 170 -20.23 9.87 18.74
CA SER A 170 -20.08 8.58 18.06
C SER A 170 -21.11 8.48 16.94
N VAL A 171 -20.69 7.96 15.80
CA VAL A 171 -21.58 7.65 14.68
C VAL A 171 -21.94 6.17 14.80
N ASP A 172 -23.24 5.86 14.82
CA ASP A 172 -23.70 4.47 14.81
C ASP A 172 -23.41 3.86 13.44
N VAL A 173 -22.40 2.99 13.40
CA VAL A 173 -22.01 2.24 12.20
C VAL A 173 -22.70 0.88 12.24
N SER A 174 -24.03 0.88 12.23
CA SER A 174 -24.81 -0.33 12.02
C SER A 174 -24.73 -0.70 10.54
N ILE A 175 -24.21 -1.92 10.27
CA ILE A 175 -23.99 -2.56 8.95
C ILE A 175 -22.71 -2.10 8.25
N GLU A 176 -21.58 -2.69 8.68
CA GLU A 176 -20.40 -3.21 7.93
C GLU A 176 -19.32 -3.48 8.98
N THR A 177 -19.65 -4.35 9.94
CA THR A 177 -18.82 -4.62 11.13
C THR A 177 -17.93 -5.84 10.95
N GLU A 178 -17.46 -6.12 9.74
CA GLU A 178 -16.39 -7.10 9.54
C GLU A 178 -15.00 -6.51 9.89
N ILE A 179 -14.86 -5.17 9.88
CA ILE A 179 -13.52 -4.55 9.96
C ILE A 179 -13.08 -4.20 11.39
N PHE A 180 -13.98 -4.11 12.38
CA PHE A 180 -13.64 -3.48 13.68
C PHE A 180 -13.81 -4.35 14.93
N SER A 181 -14.16 -5.63 14.81
CA SER A 181 -14.11 -6.56 15.94
C SER A 181 -13.41 -7.85 15.58
N GLN A 182 -12.11 -7.77 15.31
CA GLN A 182 -11.23 -8.91 15.49
C GLN A 182 -10.30 -8.60 16.66
N SER A 183 -10.41 -9.41 17.70
CA SER A 183 -9.41 -9.49 18.75
C SER A 183 -8.11 -9.98 18.11
N PHE A 184 -7.16 -9.06 17.90
CA PHE A 184 -5.82 -9.39 17.44
C PHE A 184 -5.10 -10.21 18.51
N PHE A 185 -4.93 -11.50 18.24
CA PHE A 185 -3.92 -12.29 18.93
C PHE A 185 -2.62 -12.15 18.14
N VAL A 186 -1.56 -11.68 18.81
CA VAL A 186 -0.19 -11.90 18.35
C VAL A 186 0.04 -13.42 18.46
N THR A 187 -0.11 -14.14 17.36
CA THR A 187 0.28 -15.55 17.31
C THR A 187 1.72 -15.65 16.87
N ASN A 188 2.57 -16.17 17.76
CA ASN A 188 3.81 -16.83 17.38
C ASN A 188 3.45 -17.90 16.34
N GLY A 189 3.83 -17.70 15.08
CA GLY A 189 3.48 -18.62 13.99
C GLY A 189 4.23 -18.32 12.70
N ILE A 190 4.31 -17.05 12.29
CA ILE A 190 5.17 -16.66 11.18
C ILE A 190 6.63 -16.70 11.64
N GLN A 191 7.48 -17.43 10.91
CA GLN A 191 8.93 -17.39 11.02
C GLN A 191 9.52 -17.05 9.66
N ILE A 192 10.30 -15.98 9.56
CA ILE A 192 11.03 -15.63 8.34
C ILE A 192 12.44 -16.20 8.46
N THR A 193 12.80 -17.09 7.55
CA THR A 193 14.11 -17.74 7.48
C THR A 193 15.08 -16.95 6.60
N ASN A 194 14.61 -16.44 5.46
CA ASN A 194 15.43 -15.65 4.54
C ASN A 194 14.63 -14.52 3.85
N VAL A 195 15.33 -13.47 3.43
CA VAL A 195 14.78 -12.36 2.63
C VAL A 195 15.83 -11.98 1.59
N SER A 196 15.49 -12.10 0.31
CA SER A 196 16.39 -11.78 -0.79
C SER A 196 15.67 -11.12 -1.98
N PRO A 197 16.28 -10.15 -2.68
CA PRO A 197 17.52 -9.47 -2.30
C PRO A 197 17.32 -8.54 -1.09
N THR A 198 18.39 -8.26 -0.34
CA THR A 198 18.34 -7.33 0.79
C THR A 198 18.43 -5.85 0.38
N THR A 199 18.85 -5.59 -0.86
CA THR A 199 18.79 -4.26 -1.50
C THR A 199 17.96 -4.39 -2.75
N ILE A 200 16.93 -3.56 -2.90
CA ILE A 200 15.92 -3.71 -3.94
C ILE A 200 15.34 -2.34 -4.33
N VAL A 201 15.04 -2.13 -5.61
CA VAL A 201 14.46 -0.88 -6.13
C VAL A 201 12.94 -0.92 -6.04
N ALA A 202 12.37 0.10 -5.41
CA ALA A 202 10.93 0.28 -5.36
C ALA A 202 10.39 0.82 -6.69
N GLY A 203 9.26 0.27 -7.16
CA GLY A 203 8.56 0.75 -8.36
C GLY A 203 9.15 0.30 -9.69
N ASN A 204 10.16 -0.57 -9.67
CA ASN A 204 10.77 -1.17 -10.87
C ASN A 204 10.29 -2.60 -11.16
N ALA A 205 9.20 -3.03 -10.51
CA ALA A 205 8.68 -4.40 -10.56
C ALA A 205 9.66 -5.50 -10.10
N GLU A 206 10.77 -5.13 -9.44
CA GLU A 206 11.69 -6.06 -8.78
C GLU A 206 10.97 -6.86 -7.70
N VAL A 207 11.32 -8.14 -7.63
CA VAL A 207 10.64 -9.13 -6.79
C VAL A 207 11.48 -9.38 -5.54
N LEU A 208 10.85 -9.19 -4.38
CA LEU A 208 11.38 -9.62 -3.10
C LEU A 208 10.88 -11.03 -2.79
N THR A 209 11.80 -11.95 -2.55
CA THR A 209 11.53 -13.30 -2.06
C THR A 209 11.66 -13.33 -0.53
N ILE A 210 10.61 -13.77 0.15
CA ILE A 210 10.54 -13.93 1.60
C ILE A 210 10.32 -15.41 1.88
N ALA A 211 11.35 -16.10 2.33
CA ALA A 211 11.27 -17.50 2.72
C ALA A 211 10.99 -17.61 4.23
N GLY A 212 10.24 -18.64 4.61
CA GLY A 212 9.82 -18.82 6.00
C GLY A 212 8.88 -19.99 6.19
N ASN A 213 8.06 -19.91 7.23
CA ASN A 213 7.01 -20.86 7.56
C ASN A 213 5.83 -20.14 8.19
N GLY A 214 4.63 -20.72 8.03
CA GLY A 214 3.42 -20.19 8.61
C GLY A 214 2.92 -18.94 7.90
N PHE A 215 3.13 -18.75 6.60
CA PHE A 215 2.50 -17.62 5.89
C PHE A 215 1.00 -17.86 5.60
N GLY A 216 0.54 -19.11 5.68
CA GLY A 216 -0.81 -19.53 5.34
C GLY A 216 -1.09 -19.50 3.83
N GLU A 217 -2.31 -19.86 3.46
CA GLU A 217 -2.76 -19.83 2.06
C GLU A 217 -3.20 -18.43 1.61
N PHE A 218 -2.91 -18.12 0.35
CA PHE A 218 -3.34 -16.89 -0.31
C PHE A 218 -4.76 -17.03 -0.89
N GLU A 219 -5.73 -16.34 -0.29
CA GLU A 219 -7.11 -16.34 -0.80
C GLU A 219 -7.34 -15.24 -1.83
N LEU A 220 -7.33 -15.63 -3.12
CA LEU A 220 -7.55 -14.74 -4.27
C LEU A 220 -8.86 -13.92 -4.20
N ASN A 221 -9.87 -14.40 -3.49
CA ASN A 221 -11.23 -13.84 -3.49
C ASN A 221 -11.54 -12.93 -2.29
N ASN A 222 -10.68 -12.89 -1.25
CA ASN A 222 -11.04 -12.26 0.03
C ASN A 222 -10.31 -10.95 0.34
N SER A 223 -9.43 -10.44 -0.53
CA SER A 223 -8.68 -9.18 -0.29
C SER A 223 -7.72 -9.21 0.91
N PHE A 224 -7.39 -10.39 1.46
CA PHE A 224 -6.53 -10.52 2.63
C PHE A 224 -5.39 -11.52 2.33
N GLY A 225 -4.16 -11.11 2.65
CA GLY A 225 -2.90 -11.62 2.09
C GLY A 225 -2.09 -10.48 1.47
N VAL A 226 -1.48 -9.62 2.29
CA VAL A 226 -0.73 -8.43 1.82
C VAL A 226 0.65 -8.34 2.46
N VAL A 227 1.60 -7.80 1.71
CA VAL A 227 2.89 -7.37 2.24
C VAL A 227 2.91 -5.85 2.28
N SER A 228 3.20 -5.28 3.45
CA SER A 228 3.30 -3.83 3.62
C SER A 228 4.74 -3.40 3.86
N PHE A 229 5.19 -2.38 3.14
CA PHE A 229 6.53 -1.80 3.25
C PHE A 229 6.49 -0.47 3.98
N ARG A 230 7.64 0.03 4.43
CA ARG A 230 7.73 1.36 5.06
C ARG A 230 7.35 2.44 4.06
N ASP A 231 6.56 3.42 4.48
CA ASP A 231 6.20 4.54 3.62
C ASP A 231 7.30 5.61 3.60
N ALA A 232 7.97 5.78 2.46
CA ALA A 232 9.02 6.76 2.29
C ALA A 232 8.52 8.21 2.45
N ASP A 233 7.27 8.51 2.07
CA ASP A 233 6.67 9.85 2.19
C ASP A 233 6.45 10.26 3.67
N THR A 234 6.63 9.32 4.61
CA THR A 234 6.50 9.54 6.07
C THR A 234 7.81 9.33 6.85
N GLY A 235 8.93 9.14 6.15
CA GLY A 235 10.20 8.74 6.78
C GLY A 235 10.15 7.35 7.42
N GLY A 236 9.26 6.47 6.94
CA GLY A 236 9.09 5.10 7.41
C GLY A 236 8.20 4.92 8.63
N LEU A 237 7.46 5.93 9.07
CA LEU A 237 6.47 5.75 10.13
C LEU A 237 5.22 5.02 9.65
N GLY A 238 4.78 5.32 8.44
CA GLY A 238 3.64 4.73 7.74
C GLY A 238 3.98 3.45 7.00
N TRP A 239 2.96 2.90 6.36
CA TRP A 239 3.02 1.65 5.62
C TRP A 239 2.38 1.80 4.24
N ILE A 240 3.05 1.24 3.23
CA ILE A 240 2.53 1.09 1.86
C ILE A 240 2.18 -0.39 1.66
N GLU A 241 0.90 -0.67 1.45
CA GLU A 241 0.44 -2.02 1.13
C GLU A 241 0.73 -2.36 -0.34
N SER A 242 1.16 -3.61 -0.57
CA SER A 242 1.25 -4.21 -1.90
C SER A 242 -0.14 -4.28 -2.56
N LEU A 243 -0.21 -3.98 -3.85
CA LEU A 243 -1.40 -4.31 -4.64
C LEU A 243 -1.52 -5.84 -4.79
N LYS A 244 -2.74 -6.33 -5.07
CA LYS A 244 -2.95 -7.75 -5.36
C LYS A 244 -2.04 -8.23 -6.50
N THR A 245 -1.84 -7.39 -7.51
CA THR A 245 -1.00 -7.67 -8.69
C THR A 245 0.50 -7.62 -8.42
N HIS A 246 0.92 -7.16 -7.23
CA HIS A 246 2.32 -7.24 -6.80
C HIS A 246 2.67 -8.60 -6.23
N ILE A 247 1.69 -9.36 -5.72
CA ILE A 247 1.95 -10.72 -5.24
C ILE A 247 2.19 -11.62 -6.47
N VAL A 248 3.44 -12.09 -6.61
CA VAL A 248 3.88 -12.96 -7.70
C VAL A 248 3.55 -14.41 -7.36
N SER A 249 3.92 -14.84 -6.15
CA SER A 249 3.54 -16.13 -5.57
C SER A 249 3.40 -16.00 -4.04
N TRP A 250 2.60 -16.87 -3.45
CA TRP A 250 2.42 -16.95 -2.00
C TRP A 250 2.04 -18.38 -1.62
N THR A 251 2.90 -19.02 -0.83
CA THR A 251 2.71 -20.33 -0.19
C THR A 251 2.88 -20.18 1.32
N ASP A 252 2.72 -21.26 2.09
CA ASP A 252 2.99 -21.20 3.55
C ASP A 252 4.47 -20.94 3.86
N THR A 253 5.37 -21.25 2.93
CA THR A 253 6.83 -21.22 3.14
C THR A 253 7.55 -20.15 2.32
N GLU A 254 6.89 -19.54 1.33
CA GLU A 254 7.51 -18.53 0.46
C GLU A 254 6.49 -17.47 0.02
N ILE A 255 6.91 -16.20 0.02
CA ILE A 255 6.18 -15.10 -0.62
C ILE A 255 7.12 -14.40 -1.60
N LYS A 256 6.74 -14.33 -2.88
CA LYS A 256 7.38 -13.47 -3.88
C LYS A 256 6.50 -12.26 -4.16
N VAL A 257 7.01 -11.06 -3.92
CA VAL A 257 6.23 -9.81 -4.00
C VAL A 257 7.01 -8.69 -4.67
N LYS A 258 6.39 -7.99 -5.60
CA LYS A 258 6.93 -6.77 -6.22
C LYS A 258 6.89 -5.60 -5.23
N VAL A 259 7.99 -4.84 -5.14
CA VAL A 259 8.09 -3.72 -4.20
C VAL A 259 7.43 -2.44 -4.78
N PRO A 260 6.38 -1.89 -4.14
CA PRO A 260 5.70 -0.69 -4.62
C PRO A 260 6.58 0.56 -4.69
N SER A 261 6.33 1.47 -5.64
CA SER A 261 7.10 2.71 -5.91
C SER A 261 7.32 3.69 -4.74
N ASN A 262 6.47 3.70 -3.71
CA ASN A 262 6.62 4.60 -2.55
C ASN A 262 7.22 3.89 -1.32
N SER A 263 7.68 2.66 -1.49
CA SER A 263 8.30 1.91 -0.40
C SER A 263 9.66 2.50 -0.05
N GLY A 264 9.98 2.54 1.23
CA GLY A 264 11.29 2.93 1.74
C GLY A 264 11.97 1.81 2.53
N SER A 265 13.26 2.01 2.80
CA SER A 265 14.09 1.08 3.59
C SER A 265 13.49 0.75 4.96
N GLY A 266 13.64 -0.50 5.39
CA GLY A 266 13.30 -0.94 6.74
C GLY A 266 12.59 -2.28 6.80
N SER A 267 11.90 -2.52 7.90
CA SER A 267 11.09 -3.74 8.11
C SER A 267 9.81 -3.71 7.29
N PHE A 268 9.32 -4.87 6.90
CA PHE A 268 8.03 -5.05 6.22
C PHE A 268 7.03 -5.77 7.14
N ARG A 269 5.76 -5.82 6.74
CA ARG A 269 4.69 -6.55 7.44
C ARG A 269 4.07 -7.57 6.49
N ILE A 270 3.80 -8.76 7.01
CA ILE A 270 3.01 -9.79 6.34
C ILE A 270 1.67 -9.83 7.06
N THR A 271 0.57 -9.61 6.34
CA THR A 271 -0.78 -9.76 6.86
C THR A 271 -1.48 -10.89 6.12
N ARG A 272 -1.84 -11.96 6.82
CA ARG A 272 -2.47 -13.16 6.25
C ARG A 272 -3.94 -12.91 5.89
N SER A 273 -4.57 -13.91 5.26
CA SER A 273 -5.99 -13.93 4.90
C SER A 273 -6.94 -13.82 6.11
N ASP A 274 -6.51 -14.30 7.27
CA ASP A 274 -7.23 -14.16 8.56
C ASP A 274 -7.02 -12.79 9.25
N ASN A 275 -6.35 -11.85 8.57
CA ASN A 275 -6.03 -10.50 9.05
C ASN A 275 -5.06 -10.47 10.25
N THR A 276 -4.38 -11.59 10.54
CA THR A 276 -3.24 -11.60 11.46
C THR A 276 -2.02 -11.01 10.77
N SER A 277 -1.31 -10.13 11.49
CA SER A 277 -0.15 -9.41 10.96
C SER A 277 1.13 -9.72 11.74
N TYR A 278 2.23 -9.92 11.02
CA TYR A 278 3.58 -10.05 11.56
C TYR A 278 4.49 -8.99 10.96
N GLN A 279 5.23 -8.27 11.81
CA GLN A 279 6.25 -7.34 11.37
C GLN A 279 7.62 -8.03 11.40
N SER A 280 8.34 -7.99 10.28
CA SER A 280 9.67 -8.58 10.15
C SER A 280 10.68 -7.95 11.11
N THR A 281 11.64 -8.75 11.55
CA THR A 281 12.87 -8.25 12.18
C THR A 281 13.95 -7.95 11.14
N GLN A 282 13.93 -8.66 10.01
CA GLN A 282 14.75 -8.37 8.83
C GLN A 282 14.35 -7.04 8.21
N THR A 283 15.30 -6.38 7.58
CA THR A 283 15.11 -5.11 6.90
C THR A 283 15.63 -5.20 5.48
N ILE A 284 14.96 -4.51 4.56
CA ILE A 284 15.44 -4.29 3.19
C ILE A 284 15.95 -2.85 3.04
N THR A 285 16.88 -2.66 2.11
CA THR A 285 17.41 -1.36 1.71
C THR A 285 16.80 -0.97 0.37
N ILE A 286 16.18 0.20 0.32
CA ILE A 286 15.64 0.79 -0.90
C ILE A 286 16.46 2.07 -1.17
N PRO A 287 17.45 2.01 -2.08
CA PRO A 287 18.37 3.14 -2.31
C PRO A 287 17.67 4.32 -2.98
N PHE A 288 16.70 4.03 -3.85
CA PHE A 288 15.83 4.98 -4.51
C PHE A 288 14.53 4.29 -4.91
N SER A 289 13.55 5.08 -5.32
CA SER A 289 12.32 4.56 -5.89
C SER A 289 11.97 5.24 -7.19
N VAL A 290 11.40 4.46 -8.11
CA VAL A 290 10.93 4.94 -9.41
C VAL A 290 9.42 5.12 -9.34
N SER A 291 8.96 6.28 -9.77
CA SER A 291 7.56 6.68 -9.78
C SER A 291 6.79 5.92 -10.85
N THR A 292 5.56 5.58 -10.51
CA THR A 292 4.66 4.74 -11.29
C THR A 292 3.25 5.34 -11.29
N VAL A 293 2.43 4.94 -12.26
CA VAL A 293 1.00 5.25 -12.26
C VAL A 293 0.22 4.02 -11.81
N ILE A 294 -0.65 4.19 -10.82
CA ILE A 294 -1.61 3.15 -10.43
C ILE A 294 -2.89 3.34 -11.24
N TYR A 295 -3.25 2.33 -12.02
CA TYR A 295 -4.40 2.35 -12.91
C TYR A 295 -5.11 1.00 -12.96
N SER A 296 -6.42 1.05 -13.16
CA SER A 296 -7.26 -0.12 -13.37
C SER A 296 -8.08 0.05 -14.65
N ILE A 297 -7.93 -0.89 -15.58
CA ILE A 297 -8.61 -0.88 -16.89
C ILE A 297 -10.13 -0.97 -16.75
N ASP A 298 -10.62 -1.72 -15.74
CA ASP A 298 -12.05 -1.88 -15.48
C ASP A 298 -12.62 -0.80 -14.53
N GLY A 299 -11.77 0.12 -14.07
CA GLY A 299 -12.12 1.17 -13.12
C GLY A 299 -12.37 0.69 -11.69
N SER A 300 -12.16 -0.60 -11.40
CA SER A 300 -12.25 -1.16 -10.06
C SER A 300 -10.90 -1.06 -9.34
N SER A 301 -10.89 -0.38 -8.20
CA SER A 301 -9.70 -0.28 -7.33
C SER A 301 -9.24 -1.63 -6.74
N SER A 302 -10.03 -2.69 -6.88
CA SER A 302 -9.60 -4.06 -6.50
C SER A 302 -8.61 -4.67 -7.49
N ASN A 303 -8.55 -4.14 -8.71
CA ASN A 303 -7.74 -4.65 -9.83
C ASN A 303 -6.70 -3.60 -10.25
N ASP A 304 -6.35 -2.69 -9.35
CA ASP A 304 -5.28 -1.70 -9.56
C ASP A 304 -3.97 -2.42 -9.93
N VAL A 305 -3.31 -1.91 -10.96
CA VAL A 305 -1.97 -2.33 -11.40
C VAL A 305 -1.07 -1.11 -11.36
N GLU A 306 0.18 -1.30 -10.95
CA GLU A 306 1.21 -0.28 -10.92
C GLU A 306 2.03 -0.35 -12.21
N TYR A 307 2.02 0.72 -13.01
CA TYR A 307 2.66 0.80 -14.32
C TYR A 307 3.86 1.75 -14.30
N PRO A 308 4.95 1.40 -15.01
CA PRO A 308 6.06 2.33 -15.22
C PRO A 308 5.64 3.53 -16.07
N ILE A 309 6.37 4.63 -15.91
CA ILE A 309 6.13 5.89 -16.62
C ILE A 309 7.30 6.19 -17.56
N PHE A 310 7.01 6.48 -18.82
CA PHE A 310 7.99 6.73 -19.85
C PHE A 310 8.16 8.24 -20.10
N HIS A 311 9.39 8.70 -20.34
CA HIS A 311 9.61 9.94 -21.08
C HIS A 311 9.57 9.60 -22.57
N ALA A 312 8.88 10.44 -23.35
CA ALA A 312 8.73 10.25 -24.79
C ALA A 312 9.38 11.40 -25.55
N GLY A 313 9.83 11.09 -26.76
CA GLY A 313 10.33 12.06 -27.72
C GLY A 313 9.21 12.81 -28.44
N SER A 314 9.58 13.44 -29.56
CA SER A 314 8.64 14.21 -30.38
C SER A 314 7.61 13.34 -31.09
N MET A 315 6.53 13.96 -31.55
CA MET A 315 5.57 13.30 -32.43
C MET A 315 6.22 12.83 -33.73
N GLN A 316 5.83 11.63 -34.18
CA GLN A 316 6.29 11.07 -35.45
C GLN A 316 5.80 11.90 -36.65
N ASP A 317 6.72 12.21 -37.57
CA ASP A 317 6.49 13.01 -38.79
C ASP A 317 5.37 12.47 -39.72
N ASP A 318 4.99 11.19 -39.63
CA ASP A 318 4.02 10.52 -40.52
C ASP A 318 2.58 10.46 -39.94
N VAL A 319 2.33 11.08 -38.78
CA VAL A 319 1.01 11.07 -38.16
C VAL A 319 0.10 12.14 -38.79
N THR A 320 -0.77 11.73 -39.71
CA THR A 320 -1.73 12.62 -40.42
C THR A 320 -2.93 13.10 -39.56
N THR A 321 -3.01 12.69 -38.30
CA THR A 321 -4.05 13.13 -37.35
C THR A 321 -3.62 14.40 -36.64
N GLU A 322 -4.56 15.32 -36.35
CA GLU A 322 -4.32 16.47 -35.46
C GLU A 322 -3.63 15.98 -34.20
N ASN A 323 -2.49 16.61 -33.86
CA ASN A 323 -1.64 16.35 -32.69
C ASN A 323 -2.52 16.02 -31.46
N PRO A 324 -2.72 14.73 -31.10
CA PRO A 324 -3.69 14.37 -30.07
C PRO A 324 -3.30 14.82 -28.66
N ILE A 325 -2.05 15.22 -28.45
CA ILE A 325 -1.46 15.52 -27.14
C ILE A 325 -0.92 16.96 -27.07
N ASN A 326 -1.05 17.76 -28.15
CA ASN A 326 -0.59 19.14 -28.27
C ASN A 326 0.77 19.44 -27.59
N GLN A 327 1.79 18.61 -27.87
CA GLN A 327 3.14 18.65 -27.27
C GLN A 327 3.99 19.88 -27.67
N ASP A 328 3.53 21.09 -27.39
CA ASP A 328 4.35 22.31 -27.62
C ASP A 328 5.54 22.39 -26.62
N ASN A 329 5.51 21.58 -25.56
CA ASN A 329 6.56 21.46 -24.54
C ASN A 329 7.59 20.33 -24.78
N VAL A 330 7.48 19.53 -25.85
CA VAL A 330 8.46 18.51 -26.23
C VAL A 330 8.85 18.65 -27.69
N ILE A 331 10.04 19.16 -27.96
CA ILE A 331 10.51 19.47 -29.32
C ILE A 331 11.92 18.91 -29.50
N ASP A 332 12.16 18.23 -30.63
CA ASP A 332 13.42 17.56 -30.96
C ASP A 332 13.89 16.57 -29.86
N GLY A 333 12.92 15.92 -29.19
CA GLY A 333 13.17 14.97 -28.10
C GLY A 333 13.60 15.58 -26.76
N ALA A 334 13.45 16.91 -26.58
CA ALA A 334 13.72 17.59 -25.32
C ALA A 334 12.44 18.12 -24.65
N TYR A 335 12.26 17.86 -23.36
CA TYR A 335 11.21 18.54 -22.57
C TYR A 335 11.68 19.94 -22.20
N ARG A 336 10.84 20.93 -22.50
CA ARG A 336 11.16 22.35 -22.36
C ARG A 336 10.51 22.96 -21.13
N PHE A 337 11.33 23.47 -20.22
CA PHE A 337 10.89 24.27 -19.08
C PHE A 337 10.82 25.76 -19.45
N VAL A 338 9.68 26.37 -19.12
CA VAL A 338 9.41 27.80 -19.27
C VAL A 338 9.44 28.45 -17.88
N LEU A 339 10.32 29.43 -17.69
CA LEU A 339 10.38 30.14 -16.42
C LEU A 339 9.29 31.20 -16.34
N ASN A 340 8.58 31.28 -15.22
CA ASN A 340 7.71 32.41 -14.95
C ASN A 340 8.51 33.72 -14.93
N THR A 341 7.92 34.81 -15.44
CA THR A 341 8.57 36.13 -15.54
C THR A 341 9.12 36.65 -14.22
N THR A 342 8.43 36.42 -13.09
CA THR A 342 8.89 36.82 -11.76
C THR A 342 10.02 35.92 -11.27
N PHE A 343 9.91 34.61 -11.48
CA PHE A 343 10.97 33.66 -11.18
C PHE A 343 12.26 33.99 -11.97
N SER A 344 12.15 34.20 -13.28
CA SER A 344 13.29 34.51 -14.15
C SER A 344 13.99 35.84 -13.82
N LYS A 345 13.31 36.78 -13.14
CA LYS A 345 13.93 38.04 -12.69
C LYS A 345 14.79 37.86 -11.45
N ASN A 346 14.61 36.77 -10.71
CA ASN A 346 15.49 36.42 -9.60
C ASN A 346 16.71 35.68 -10.17
N GLU A 347 17.78 36.43 -10.47
CA GLU A 347 19.00 35.90 -11.09
C GLU A 347 19.59 34.71 -10.31
N SER A 348 19.62 34.78 -8.98
CA SER A 348 20.15 33.71 -8.13
C SER A 348 19.31 32.44 -8.18
N ALA A 349 17.98 32.56 -8.18
CA ALA A 349 17.09 31.40 -8.33
C ALA A 349 17.21 30.77 -9.71
N LYS A 350 17.23 31.60 -10.76
CA LYS A 350 17.40 31.17 -12.14
C LYS A 350 18.71 30.42 -12.35
N GLU A 351 19.83 30.98 -11.90
CA GLU A 351 21.16 30.35 -12.05
C GLU A 351 21.27 29.04 -11.25
N SER A 352 20.71 29.03 -10.03
CA SER A 352 20.69 27.82 -9.21
C SER A 352 19.82 26.71 -9.81
N PHE A 353 18.67 27.06 -10.40
CA PHE A 353 17.81 26.09 -11.08
C PHE A 353 18.44 25.57 -12.38
N ASP A 354 19.04 26.46 -13.19
CA ASP A 354 19.79 26.08 -14.40
C ASP A 354 20.91 25.08 -14.08
N THR A 355 21.67 25.35 -13.01
CA THR A 355 22.72 24.45 -12.54
C THR A 355 22.15 23.10 -12.09
N ALA A 356 21.07 23.10 -11.31
CA ALA A 356 20.41 21.88 -10.85
C ALA A 356 19.90 21.02 -12.02
N LEU A 357 19.28 21.65 -13.04
CA LEU A 357 18.81 20.97 -14.24
C LEU A 357 19.98 20.37 -15.02
N ARG A 358 21.03 21.16 -15.26
CA ARG A 358 22.22 20.70 -15.98
C ARG A 358 22.91 19.54 -15.29
N ASP A 359 22.99 19.55 -13.97
CA ASP A 359 23.59 18.45 -13.20
C ASP A 359 22.84 17.14 -13.47
N TRP A 360 21.51 17.15 -13.46
CA TRP A 360 20.72 15.98 -13.83
C TRP A 360 20.94 15.60 -15.31
N VAL A 361 20.64 16.52 -16.22
CA VAL A 361 20.66 16.30 -17.68
C VAL A 361 21.99 15.74 -18.19
N CYS A 362 23.10 16.37 -17.80
CA CYS A 362 24.43 16.00 -18.28
C CYS A 362 24.96 14.71 -17.61
N THR A 363 24.42 14.34 -16.45
CA THR A 363 24.86 13.14 -15.74
C THR A 363 24.02 11.92 -16.11
N THR A 364 22.71 12.09 -16.30
CA THR A 364 21.77 10.98 -16.54
C THR A 364 21.37 10.81 -17.99
N GLY A 365 21.62 11.80 -18.86
CA GLY A 365 21.18 11.72 -20.26
C GLY A 365 19.72 12.05 -20.51
N LEU A 366 18.90 12.24 -19.46
CA LEU A 366 17.52 12.73 -19.62
C LEU A 366 17.55 14.15 -20.22
N ASN A 367 16.71 14.41 -21.21
CA ASN A 367 16.85 15.56 -22.10
C ASN A 367 15.83 16.64 -21.77
N PHE A 368 16.18 17.45 -20.79
CA PHE A 368 15.42 18.61 -20.37
C PHE A 368 16.20 19.89 -20.69
N GLU A 369 15.48 20.95 -21.07
CA GLU A 369 16.09 22.25 -21.35
C GLU A 369 15.25 23.41 -20.83
N ILE A 370 15.90 24.55 -20.57
CA ILE A 370 15.21 25.81 -20.22
C ILE A 370 15.18 26.68 -21.47
N ILE A 371 14.00 27.16 -21.84
CA ILE A 371 13.87 28.10 -22.96
C ILE A 371 14.02 29.56 -22.51
N GLU A 372 14.39 30.44 -23.45
CA GLU A 372 14.59 31.87 -23.14
C GLU A 372 13.29 32.64 -22.89
N GLU A 373 12.17 32.17 -23.46
CA GLU A 373 10.86 32.80 -23.30
C GLU A 373 10.32 32.62 -21.87
N THR A 374 9.59 33.62 -21.39
CA THR A 374 8.96 33.59 -20.06
C THR A 374 7.45 33.63 -20.15
N THR A 375 6.79 33.11 -19.11
CA THR A 375 5.32 33.11 -18.99
C THR A 375 4.84 33.90 -17.77
N GLU A 376 3.59 34.38 -17.81
CA GLU A 376 2.91 35.01 -16.68
C GLU A 376 2.00 34.03 -15.92
N ILE A 377 2.05 32.73 -16.25
CA ILE A 377 1.26 31.70 -15.57
C ILE A 377 1.85 31.44 -14.19
N GLU A 378 1.00 31.46 -13.17
CA GLU A 378 1.41 31.39 -11.76
C GLU A 378 0.88 30.14 -11.04
N SER A 379 0.00 29.36 -11.66
CA SER A 379 -0.66 28.19 -11.08
C SER A 379 -0.47 26.97 -11.96
N SER A 380 -0.29 25.80 -11.34
CA SER A 380 -0.23 24.53 -12.07
C SER A 380 -1.55 24.18 -12.74
N ALA A 381 -1.47 23.69 -13.97
CA ALA A 381 -2.58 23.22 -14.78
C ALA A 381 -2.04 22.30 -15.89
N LEU A 382 -2.87 21.41 -16.42
CA LEU A 382 -2.58 20.78 -17.71
C LEU A 382 -2.73 21.86 -18.80
N ASP A 383 -1.62 22.47 -19.20
CA ASP A 383 -1.59 23.53 -20.21
C ASP A 383 -0.51 23.34 -21.29
N PHE A 384 0.17 22.19 -21.24
CA PHE A 384 1.22 21.76 -22.15
C PHE A 384 2.42 22.72 -22.12
N MET A 385 2.73 23.27 -20.93
CA MET A 385 3.95 24.03 -20.69
C MET A 385 4.55 23.59 -19.35
N ASN A 386 5.77 23.08 -19.37
CA ASN A 386 6.43 22.74 -18.12
C ASN A 386 6.88 24.04 -17.42
N ILE A 387 6.19 24.47 -16.35
CA ILE A 387 6.43 25.78 -15.75
C ILE A 387 7.25 25.68 -14.47
N VAL A 388 8.18 26.63 -14.30
CA VAL A 388 8.88 26.85 -13.03
C VAL A 388 8.51 28.23 -12.47
N ASN A 389 7.96 28.27 -11.26
CA ASN A 389 7.49 29.51 -10.65
C ASN A 389 7.68 29.56 -9.12
N PHE A 390 7.58 30.76 -8.55
CA PHE A 390 7.31 30.99 -7.14
C PHE A 390 5.80 31.14 -6.87
N GLY A 391 5.29 30.48 -5.83
CA GLY A 391 3.90 30.61 -5.41
C GLY A 391 3.66 30.17 -3.97
N SER A 392 2.45 30.40 -3.48
CA SER A 392 2.08 30.00 -2.11
C SER A 392 1.79 28.51 -2.04
N THR A 393 2.60 27.77 -1.29
CA THR A 393 2.43 26.32 -1.08
C THR A 393 2.56 25.96 0.41
N ASN A 394 2.19 24.72 0.78
CA ASN A 394 2.35 24.20 2.14
C ASN A 394 3.66 23.41 2.34
N ALA A 395 4.52 23.37 1.32
CA ALA A 395 5.81 22.67 1.31
C ALA A 395 6.91 23.66 0.88
N LEU A 396 8.17 23.22 0.84
CA LEU A 396 9.26 24.03 0.29
C LEU A 396 9.09 24.25 -1.23
N ALA A 397 8.67 23.21 -1.93
CA ALA A 397 8.19 23.26 -3.30
C ALA A 397 7.17 22.14 -3.54
N VAL A 398 6.48 22.20 -4.67
CA VAL A 398 5.53 21.17 -5.10
C VAL A 398 5.72 20.92 -6.59
N THR A 399 5.92 19.67 -6.95
CA THR A 399 5.96 19.19 -8.33
C THR A 399 4.61 18.57 -8.71
N TYR A 400 4.07 18.99 -9.85
CA TYR A 400 2.87 18.47 -10.48
C TYR A 400 3.27 17.82 -11.79
N SER A 401 3.06 16.52 -11.93
CA SER A 401 3.41 15.78 -13.14
C SER A 401 2.16 15.15 -13.72
N TYR A 402 1.84 15.54 -14.95
CA TYR A 402 0.70 15.05 -15.71
C TYR A 402 1.14 13.96 -16.67
N TYR A 403 0.28 12.96 -16.82
CA TYR A 403 0.56 11.79 -17.61
C TYR A 403 -0.62 11.45 -18.50
N THR A 404 -0.33 10.98 -19.71
CA THR A 404 -1.31 10.38 -20.59
C THR A 404 -0.97 8.91 -20.80
N GLY A 405 -2.00 8.09 -20.83
CA GLY A 405 -1.92 6.66 -21.00
C GLY A 405 -2.41 6.23 -22.37
N CYS A 406 -1.97 5.05 -22.80
CA CYS A 406 -2.48 4.43 -24.01
C CYS A 406 -2.52 2.92 -23.84
N ILE A 407 -3.43 2.28 -24.58
CA ILE A 407 -3.61 0.84 -24.57
C ILE A 407 -3.17 0.30 -25.94
N ASP A 408 -2.12 -0.49 -25.96
CA ASP A 408 -1.62 -1.20 -27.14
C ASP A 408 -1.74 -2.72 -26.91
N GLY A 409 -2.73 -3.34 -27.58
CA GLY A 409 -3.13 -4.71 -27.28
C GLY A 409 -3.61 -4.85 -25.83
N ASP A 410 -2.90 -5.67 -25.05
CA ASP A 410 -3.17 -5.91 -23.62
C ASP A 410 -2.23 -5.10 -22.70
N VAL A 411 -1.36 -4.25 -23.26
CA VAL A 411 -0.37 -3.45 -22.50
C VAL A 411 -0.88 -2.02 -22.32
N VAL A 412 -0.81 -1.52 -21.09
CA VAL A 412 -1.05 -0.11 -20.78
C VAL A 412 0.29 0.57 -20.57
N ASN A 413 0.53 1.63 -21.35
CA ASN A 413 1.73 2.47 -21.22
C ASN A 413 1.33 3.87 -20.75
N TRP A 414 2.21 4.53 -20.01
CA TRP A 414 2.01 5.90 -19.50
C TRP A 414 3.18 6.80 -19.85
N THR A 415 2.95 7.98 -20.40
CA THR A 415 4.02 8.95 -20.70
C THR A 415 3.75 10.29 -20.04
N TRP A 416 4.82 11.05 -19.80
CA TRP A 416 4.77 12.42 -19.33
C TRP A 416 4.12 13.31 -20.39
N THR A 417 3.19 14.15 -19.94
CA THR A 417 2.52 15.16 -20.76
C THR A 417 2.93 16.56 -20.35
N ASP A 418 3.03 16.83 -19.05
CA ASP A 418 3.25 18.18 -18.51
C ASP A 418 3.85 18.15 -17.10
N VAL A 419 4.63 19.17 -16.72
CA VAL A 419 5.35 19.23 -15.43
C VAL A 419 5.48 20.65 -14.91
N ASP A 420 4.85 20.92 -13.78
CA ASP A 420 4.99 22.20 -13.08
C ASP A 420 5.73 22.07 -11.76
N ILE A 421 6.69 22.96 -11.52
CA ILE A 421 7.40 23.08 -10.24
C ILE A 421 7.12 24.45 -9.63
N ILE A 422 6.49 24.45 -8.46
CA ILE A 422 6.16 25.66 -7.72
C ILE A 422 6.96 25.73 -6.42
N PHE A 423 7.95 26.62 -6.39
CA PHE A 423 8.73 26.93 -5.19
C PHE A 423 7.97 27.88 -4.26
N ASN A 424 8.09 27.68 -2.95
CA ASN A 424 7.35 28.49 -1.99
C ASN A 424 7.90 29.93 -1.91
N ASP A 425 7.05 30.90 -2.19
CA ASP A 425 7.39 32.33 -2.21
C ASP A 425 7.54 32.96 -0.82
N THR A 426 7.14 32.25 0.24
CA THR A 426 7.24 32.70 1.64
C THR A 426 8.49 32.22 2.37
N ILE A 427 9.28 31.36 1.74
CA ILE A 427 10.49 30.77 2.33
C ILE A 427 11.69 31.71 2.16
N ASP A 428 12.53 31.77 3.20
CA ASP A 428 13.82 32.47 3.16
C ASP A 428 14.86 31.55 2.50
N TRP A 429 15.02 31.71 1.20
CA TRP A 429 15.92 30.91 0.36
C TRP A 429 17.37 31.39 0.43
N GLY A 430 18.28 30.45 0.64
CA GLY A 430 19.71 30.60 0.36
C GLY A 430 20.05 30.01 -1.01
N TYR A 431 20.90 30.70 -1.77
CA TYR A 431 21.31 30.29 -3.12
C TYR A 431 22.80 29.91 -3.15
N GLU A 432 23.70 30.90 -3.28
CA GLU A 432 25.15 30.65 -3.33
C GLU A 432 25.78 30.33 -1.97
N THR A 433 25.32 31.01 -0.91
CA THR A 433 25.78 30.80 0.46
C THR A 433 24.56 30.66 1.34
N VAL A 434 24.39 29.48 1.93
CA VAL A 434 23.21 29.14 2.74
C VAL A 434 23.58 29.22 4.23
N SER A 435 22.85 30.04 4.98
CA SER A 435 22.95 30.06 6.44
C SER A 435 22.04 29.02 7.09
N ASN A 436 22.31 28.65 8.34
CA ASN A 436 21.49 27.65 9.07
C ASN A 436 20.02 28.08 9.29
N SER A 437 19.66 29.34 9.03
CA SER A 437 18.28 29.83 9.13
C SER A 437 17.54 29.87 7.78
N GLN A 438 18.25 29.60 6.68
CA GLN A 438 17.71 29.61 5.32
C GLN A 438 17.55 28.17 4.83
N TYR A 439 16.66 27.97 3.87
CA TYR A 439 16.58 26.71 3.14
C TYR A 439 17.44 26.79 1.88
N ASP A 440 18.16 25.70 1.57
CA ASP A 440 19.02 25.61 0.39
C ASP A 440 18.18 25.41 -0.88
N PHE A 441 18.09 26.46 -1.70
CA PHE A 441 17.34 26.42 -2.95
C PHE A 441 17.91 25.41 -3.95
N SER A 442 19.24 25.23 -4.00
CA SER A 442 19.87 24.30 -4.94
C SER A 442 19.51 22.85 -4.62
N SER A 443 19.54 22.49 -3.34
CA SER A 443 19.11 21.18 -2.85
C SER A 443 17.62 20.94 -3.15
N THR A 444 16.74 21.90 -2.83
CA THR A 444 15.31 21.75 -3.15
C THR A 444 15.05 21.68 -4.65
N ALA A 445 15.70 22.52 -5.47
CA ALA A 445 15.53 22.47 -6.92
C ALA A 445 15.95 21.11 -7.51
N LYS A 446 17.08 20.56 -7.05
CA LYS A 446 17.53 19.22 -7.46
C LYS A 446 16.55 18.12 -7.04
N HIS A 447 15.94 18.25 -5.87
CA HIS A 447 14.94 17.29 -5.39
C HIS A 447 13.66 17.32 -6.23
N GLU A 448 13.10 18.51 -6.47
CA GLU A 448 11.90 18.65 -7.30
C GLU A 448 12.17 18.18 -8.73
N LEU A 449 13.37 18.44 -9.26
CA LEU A 449 13.80 17.86 -10.53
C LEU A 449 13.91 16.33 -10.46
N GLY A 450 14.32 15.75 -9.33
CA GLY A 450 14.26 14.32 -9.11
C GLY A 450 12.83 13.78 -9.26
N HIS A 451 11.83 14.44 -8.67
CA HIS A 451 10.42 14.11 -8.92
C HIS A 451 10.05 14.28 -10.39
N ALA A 452 10.48 15.37 -11.02
CA ALA A 452 10.30 15.65 -12.45
C ALA A 452 11.04 14.67 -13.39
N LEU A 453 11.91 13.79 -12.87
CA LEU A 453 12.57 12.73 -13.62
C LEU A 453 11.98 11.35 -13.28
N GLY A 454 11.01 11.30 -12.37
CA GLY A 454 10.35 10.08 -11.95
C GLY A 454 10.92 9.45 -10.68
N PHE A 455 11.72 10.13 -9.86
CA PHE A 455 12.13 9.60 -8.55
C PHE A 455 11.11 9.87 -7.45
N GLY A 456 10.83 8.87 -6.62
CA GLY A 456 10.09 9.03 -5.37
C GLY A 456 10.98 9.37 -4.18
N HIS A 457 10.37 9.50 -3.01
CA HIS A 457 11.10 9.79 -1.79
C HIS A 457 11.88 8.57 -1.26
N THR A 458 12.90 8.85 -0.45
CA THR A 458 13.67 7.87 0.32
C THR A 458 13.63 8.16 1.82
N ILE A 459 13.93 7.16 2.64
CA ILE A 459 13.97 7.30 4.11
C ILE A 459 15.35 7.77 4.62
N ASP A 460 16.42 7.57 3.87
CA ASP A 460 17.78 7.93 4.28
C ASP A 460 17.99 9.46 4.29
N GLU A 461 18.29 10.02 5.46
CA GLU A 461 18.47 11.46 5.69
C GLU A 461 19.68 12.08 4.99
N GLU A 462 20.63 11.25 4.56
CA GLU A 462 21.82 11.74 3.85
C GLU A 462 21.59 11.92 2.33
N THR A 463 20.43 11.49 1.83
CA THR A 463 20.14 11.41 0.40
C THR A 463 19.31 12.58 -0.13
N LEU A 464 19.49 12.93 -1.41
CA LEU A 464 18.81 14.07 -2.04
C LEU A 464 17.28 13.94 -1.99
N MET A 465 16.76 12.75 -2.28
CA MET A 465 15.33 12.43 -2.31
C MET A 465 14.75 12.08 -0.94
N HIS A 466 15.48 12.34 0.16
CA HIS A 466 14.88 12.21 1.48
C HIS A 466 13.61 13.06 1.55
N TYR A 467 12.52 12.49 2.07
CA TYR A 467 11.21 13.19 2.16
C TYR A 467 11.25 14.50 2.99
N ALA A 468 12.37 14.75 3.68
CA ALA A 468 12.56 15.80 4.66
C ALA A 468 13.92 16.51 4.55
N VAL A 469 14.02 17.85 4.70
CA VAL A 469 15.30 18.58 4.80
C VAL A 469 15.23 19.77 5.76
N GLY A 470 16.19 19.91 6.66
CA GLY A 470 16.24 21.07 7.56
C GLY A 470 16.77 22.36 6.90
N GLY A 471 16.68 23.48 7.62
CA GLY A 471 17.41 24.70 7.26
C GLY A 471 18.94 24.52 7.33
N GLY A 472 19.66 25.24 6.47
CA GLY A 472 21.07 25.05 6.21
C GLY A 472 21.31 24.40 4.84
N VAL A 473 22.56 24.01 4.59
CA VAL A 473 22.95 23.33 3.35
C VAL A 473 22.32 21.94 3.31
N GLY A 474 21.60 21.64 2.24
CA GLY A 474 20.97 20.33 2.03
C GLY A 474 21.86 19.37 1.24
N PRO A 475 21.45 18.10 1.10
CA PRO A 475 22.09 17.16 0.18
C PRO A 475 21.91 17.63 -1.27
N VAL A 476 22.98 17.56 -2.06
CA VAL A 476 22.99 17.98 -3.48
C VAL A 476 23.57 16.91 -4.42
N SER A 477 23.99 15.78 -3.86
CA SER A 477 24.57 14.69 -4.62
C SER A 477 23.48 13.87 -5.28
N ILE A 478 23.57 13.72 -6.60
CA ILE A 478 22.70 12.84 -7.40
C ILE A 478 23.29 11.45 -7.62
N THR A 479 24.54 11.20 -7.19
CA THR A 479 25.25 9.93 -7.40
C THR A 479 24.47 8.68 -6.95
N PRO A 480 23.75 8.68 -5.81
CA PRO A 480 22.96 7.51 -5.40
C PRO A 480 21.82 7.12 -6.37
N TYR A 481 21.45 8.02 -7.29
CA TYR A 481 20.32 7.85 -8.20
C TYR A 481 20.73 7.51 -9.63
N LEU A 482 22.03 7.33 -9.90
CA LEU A 482 22.53 7.09 -11.26
C LEU A 482 21.99 5.79 -11.86
N SER A 483 22.04 4.67 -11.13
CA SER A 483 21.50 3.40 -11.62
C SER A 483 19.99 3.47 -11.85
N GLY A 484 19.26 4.19 -10.99
CA GLY A 484 17.83 4.44 -11.20
C GLY A 484 17.57 5.28 -12.45
N ALA A 485 18.44 6.24 -12.74
CA ALA A 485 18.32 7.08 -13.92
C ALA A 485 18.70 6.33 -15.20
N GLU A 486 19.64 5.39 -15.13
CA GLU A 486 19.97 4.45 -16.20
C GLU A 486 18.75 3.56 -16.51
N ILE A 487 18.10 2.97 -15.50
CA ILE A 487 16.85 2.20 -15.66
C ILE A 487 15.75 3.03 -16.36
N ILE A 488 15.55 4.28 -15.92
CA ILE A 488 14.55 5.18 -16.51
C ILE A 488 14.93 5.51 -17.96
N LEU A 489 16.17 5.94 -18.21
CA LEU A 489 16.63 6.32 -19.55
C LEU A 489 16.56 5.14 -20.52
N ALA A 490 17.04 3.97 -20.12
CA ALA A 490 16.96 2.74 -20.87
C ALA A 490 15.53 2.50 -21.37
N ARG A 491 14.57 2.48 -20.43
CA ARG A 491 13.15 2.32 -20.76
C ARG A 491 12.66 3.39 -21.77
N ASP A 492 13.08 4.64 -21.59
CA ASP A 492 12.60 5.78 -22.35
C ASP A 492 13.13 5.83 -23.80
N ILE A 493 14.36 5.38 -24.04
CA ILE A 493 14.97 5.42 -25.40
C ILE A 493 14.68 4.18 -26.25
N SER A 494 14.24 3.08 -25.64
CA SER A 494 13.93 1.82 -26.34
C SER A 494 12.48 1.73 -26.81
N THR A 495 11.59 2.53 -26.24
CA THR A 495 10.15 2.36 -26.39
C THR A 495 9.53 3.53 -27.14
N SER A 496 8.94 3.27 -28.32
CA SER A 496 8.01 4.22 -28.93
C SER A 496 6.69 4.17 -28.15
N PHE A 497 6.20 5.32 -27.73
CA PHE A 497 4.95 5.38 -26.98
C PHE A 497 3.75 5.23 -27.95
N CYS A 498 3.11 4.06 -27.88
CA CYS A 498 1.92 3.68 -28.65
C CYS A 498 1.99 3.97 -30.15
N GLY A 499 3.19 3.88 -30.73
CA GLY A 499 3.44 4.10 -32.16
C GLY A 499 3.13 5.51 -32.65
N VAL A 500 3.01 6.49 -31.74
CA VAL A 500 2.68 7.89 -32.06
C VAL A 500 3.77 8.88 -31.62
N LEU A 501 4.47 8.57 -30.53
CA LEU A 501 5.64 9.34 -30.10
C LEU A 501 6.91 8.53 -30.33
N ASP A 502 7.95 9.21 -30.79
CA ASP A 502 9.27 8.62 -30.87
C ASP A 502 9.83 8.33 -29.47
N PRO A 503 10.78 7.39 -29.34
CA PRO A 503 11.51 7.21 -28.10
C PRO A 503 12.21 8.51 -27.66
N HIS A 504 12.47 8.61 -26.37
CA HIS A 504 13.23 9.72 -25.80
C HIS A 504 14.62 9.83 -26.44
N VAL A 505 15.15 11.04 -26.53
CA VAL A 505 16.50 11.29 -27.08
C VAL A 505 17.45 11.63 -25.95
N VAL A 506 18.61 10.97 -25.91
CA VAL A 506 19.66 11.28 -24.92
C VAL A 506 20.17 12.71 -25.13
N SER A 507 20.28 13.47 -24.05
CA SER A 507 20.80 14.84 -24.11
C SER A 507 22.23 14.89 -24.66
N GLU A 508 22.51 15.84 -25.56
CA GLU A 508 23.86 16.09 -26.09
C GLU A 508 24.86 16.51 -25.00
N CYS A 509 24.39 16.94 -23.82
CA CYS A 509 25.27 17.26 -22.70
C CYS A 509 25.86 16.00 -22.03
N SER A 510 25.19 14.86 -22.16
CA SER A 510 25.60 13.61 -21.54
C SER A 510 26.73 12.93 -22.32
N SER A 511 27.61 12.24 -21.60
CA SER A 511 28.63 11.38 -22.19
C SER A 511 28.14 9.95 -22.45
N LEU A 512 26.89 9.63 -22.07
CA LEU A 512 26.30 8.31 -22.29
C LEU A 512 26.07 8.09 -23.80
N ASP A 513 26.55 6.95 -24.30
CA ASP A 513 26.29 6.50 -25.67
C ASP A 513 25.23 5.38 -25.61
N PRO A 514 23.97 5.67 -25.99
CA PRO A 514 22.90 4.68 -25.96
C PRO A 514 23.05 3.54 -26.97
N THR A 515 24.09 3.58 -27.82
CA THR A 515 24.37 2.57 -28.84
C THR A 515 25.57 1.69 -28.50
N LEU A 516 26.25 1.95 -27.40
CA LEU A 516 27.44 1.21 -26.99
C LEU A 516 27.04 -0.14 -26.40
N ASP A 517 27.52 -1.22 -27.01
CA ASP A 517 27.41 -2.61 -26.54
C ASP A 517 28.85 -3.14 -26.39
N SER A 518 29.32 -3.19 -25.15
CA SER A 518 30.72 -3.42 -24.79
C SER A 518 31.14 -4.88 -24.91
N ASP A 519 30.25 -5.84 -24.64
CA ASP A 519 30.55 -7.26 -24.70
C ASP A 519 29.98 -7.98 -25.94
N GLY A 520 29.11 -7.31 -26.67
CA GLY A 520 28.55 -7.74 -27.95
C GLY A 520 27.46 -8.79 -27.81
N ASP A 521 26.84 -8.93 -26.64
CA ASP A 521 25.80 -9.93 -26.38
C ASP A 521 24.45 -9.61 -27.07
N GLY A 522 24.31 -8.36 -27.55
CA GLY A 522 23.13 -7.87 -28.26
C GLY A 522 22.26 -6.90 -27.46
N LEU A 523 22.58 -6.65 -26.19
CA LEU A 523 22.08 -5.53 -25.40
C LEU A 523 23.17 -4.46 -25.26
N THR A 524 22.78 -3.18 -25.32
CA THR A 524 23.74 -2.09 -25.09
C THR A 524 24.02 -1.97 -23.60
N ASP A 525 25.17 -1.41 -23.21
CA ASP A 525 25.63 -1.26 -21.83
C ASP A 525 24.59 -0.66 -20.87
N ILE A 526 23.70 0.19 -21.36
CA ILE A 526 22.63 0.82 -20.57
C ILE A 526 21.42 -0.11 -20.31
N PHE A 527 21.31 -1.22 -21.02
CA PHE A 527 20.29 -2.27 -20.91
C PHE A 527 20.86 -3.59 -20.40
N ASP A 528 22.17 -3.65 -20.17
CA ASP A 528 22.89 -4.87 -19.81
C ASP A 528 23.29 -4.82 -18.33
N ASP A 529 22.56 -5.58 -17.51
CA ASP A 529 22.84 -5.77 -16.08
C ASP A 529 24.06 -6.69 -15.86
N CYS A 530 24.50 -7.39 -16.91
CA CYS A 530 25.53 -8.42 -16.90
C CYS A 530 26.71 -8.06 -17.81
N PRO A 531 27.43 -6.95 -17.51
CA PRO A 531 28.53 -6.52 -18.35
C PRO A 531 29.59 -7.63 -18.40
N ASN A 532 29.94 -8.07 -19.60
CA ASN A 532 30.84 -9.18 -19.94
C ASN A 532 30.17 -10.57 -20.07
N THR A 533 28.92 -10.63 -20.49
CA THR A 533 28.31 -11.86 -20.96
C THR A 533 29.11 -12.45 -22.12
N THR A 534 29.28 -13.77 -22.11
CA THR A 534 30.12 -14.42 -23.13
C THR A 534 29.45 -14.30 -24.49
N LEU A 535 30.16 -13.70 -25.45
CA LEU A 535 29.67 -13.49 -26.80
C LEU A 535 29.08 -14.78 -27.42
N GLY A 536 27.79 -14.74 -27.71
CA GLY A 536 27.03 -15.84 -28.34
C GLY A 536 26.27 -16.75 -27.38
N ASP A 537 26.35 -16.50 -26.07
CA ASP A 537 25.43 -17.10 -25.11
C ASP A 537 24.00 -16.62 -25.35
N SER A 538 23.03 -17.44 -24.94
CA SER A 538 21.64 -16.98 -24.91
C SER A 538 21.45 -16.17 -23.63
N ILE A 539 21.11 -14.90 -23.81
CA ILE A 539 20.87 -13.96 -22.72
C ILE A 539 19.39 -13.89 -22.39
N ASP A 540 19.08 -13.55 -21.13
CA ASP A 540 17.75 -13.16 -20.71
C ASP A 540 17.44 -11.70 -21.12
N VAL A 541 16.37 -11.13 -20.56
CA VAL A 541 15.97 -9.74 -20.86
C VAL A 541 16.92 -8.70 -20.27
N ASN A 542 17.79 -9.09 -19.34
CA ASN A 542 18.71 -8.22 -18.62
C ASN A 542 20.16 -8.37 -19.12
N GLY A 543 20.42 -9.17 -20.17
CA GLY A 543 21.77 -9.39 -20.70
C GLY A 543 22.51 -10.55 -20.06
N CYS A 544 21.88 -11.27 -19.13
CA CYS A 544 22.58 -12.29 -18.37
C CYS A 544 22.49 -13.65 -19.07
N GLY A 545 23.65 -14.29 -19.28
CA GLY A 545 23.72 -15.70 -19.67
C GLY A 545 23.53 -16.63 -18.45
N LEU A 546 23.17 -17.90 -18.70
CA LEU A 546 22.97 -18.91 -17.63
C LEU A 546 24.18 -19.06 -16.69
N SER A 547 25.40 -18.81 -17.17
CA SER A 547 26.62 -18.88 -16.34
C SER A 547 26.79 -17.69 -15.39
N GLN A 548 25.97 -16.65 -15.53
CA GLN A 548 25.93 -15.47 -14.67
C GLN A 548 24.68 -15.42 -13.80
N LEU A 549 23.71 -16.30 -14.05
CA LEU A 549 22.48 -16.44 -13.28
C LEU A 549 22.64 -17.52 -12.21
N ASP A 550 22.00 -17.29 -11.07
CA ASP A 550 21.91 -18.19 -9.91
C ASP A 550 20.48 -18.00 -9.35
N SER A 551 19.53 -18.74 -9.90
CA SER A 551 18.10 -18.49 -9.78
C SER A 551 17.53 -18.80 -8.39
N ASP A 552 18.16 -19.71 -7.64
CA ASP A 552 17.78 -20.09 -6.27
C ASP A 552 18.75 -19.53 -5.20
N GLU A 553 19.80 -18.84 -5.63
CA GLU A 553 20.80 -18.17 -4.80
C GLU A 553 21.54 -19.12 -3.84
N ASP A 554 21.73 -20.37 -4.25
CA ASP A 554 22.45 -21.37 -3.48
C ASP A 554 23.99 -21.26 -3.62
N GLY A 555 24.45 -20.43 -4.58
CA GLY A 555 25.85 -20.18 -4.89
C GLY A 555 26.39 -20.98 -6.07
N VAL A 556 25.54 -21.70 -6.81
CA VAL A 556 25.84 -22.46 -8.03
C VAL A 556 25.07 -21.83 -9.19
N SER A 557 25.75 -21.56 -10.31
CA SER A 557 25.10 -20.92 -11.45
C SER A 557 24.16 -21.87 -12.20
N ASP A 558 23.10 -21.32 -12.79
CA ASP A 558 22.03 -22.06 -13.49
C ASP A 558 22.55 -22.98 -14.61
N ASP A 559 23.71 -22.68 -15.19
CA ASP A 559 24.33 -23.52 -16.23
C ASP A 559 24.88 -24.86 -15.72
N VAL A 560 25.14 -24.96 -14.42
CA VAL A 560 25.72 -26.14 -13.76
C VAL A 560 24.93 -26.63 -12.54
N ASP A 561 23.89 -25.92 -12.14
CA ASP A 561 22.93 -26.34 -11.13
C ASP A 561 22.00 -27.46 -11.65
N LEU A 562 21.83 -28.51 -10.86
CA LEU A 562 20.91 -29.63 -11.12
C LEU A 562 19.69 -29.62 -10.19
N CYS A 563 19.64 -28.67 -9.27
CA CYS A 563 18.74 -28.58 -8.14
C CYS A 563 18.17 -27.16 -8.02
N ASP A 564 17.47 -26.71 -9.08
CA ASP A 564 16.95 -25.35 -9.35
C ASP A 564 16.11 -24.62 -8.25
N ASN A 565 15.94 -25.19 -7.06
CA ASN A 565 15.18 -24.62 -5.93
C ASN A 565 15.80 -24.98 -4.58
N THR A 566 17.12 -25.11 -4.52
CA THR A 566 17.82 -25.36 -3.28
C THR A 566 17.75 -24.10 -2.39
N PRO A 567 17.40 -24.24 -1.10
CA PRO A 567 17.26 -23.07 -0.25
C PRO A 567 18.55 -22.25 -0.18
N ALA A 568 18.49 -20.97 -0.55
CA ALA A 568 19.61 -20.04 -0.48
C ALA A 568 20.36 -20.13 0.87
N GLY A 569 21.66 -20.38 0.82
CA GLY A 569 22.53 -20.55 2.00
C GLY A 569 22.58 -21.98 2.58
N ALA A 570 21.90 -22.95 1.96
CA ALA A 570 22.14 -24.37 2.24
C ALA A 570 23.59 -24.75 1.92
N VAL A 571 24.10 -25.78 2.60
CA VAL A 571 25.41 -26.33 2.25
C VAL A 571 25.23 -27.28 1.08
N VAL A 572 25.42 -26.75 -0.12
CA VAL A 572 25.24 -27.48 -1.38
C VAL A 572 26.54 -28.13 -1.86
N ASP A 573 26.40 -29.15 -2.70
CA ASP A 573 27.53 -29.72 -3.44
C ASP A 573 27.86 -28.92 -4.72
N ALA A 574 28.74 -29.45 -5.58
CA ALA A 574 29.17 -28.75 -6.78
C ALA A 574 28.10 -28.64 -7.89
N SER A 575 26.93 -29.25 -7.68
CA SER A 575 25.80 -29.28 -8.62
C SER A 575 24.55 -28.63 -8.01
N GLY A 576 24.71 -27.83 -6.94
CA GLY A 576 23.62 -27.12 -6.26
C GLY A 576 22.78 -27.96 -5.31
N CYS A 577 23.05 -29.26 -5.16
CA CYS A 577 22.16 -30.12 -4.37
C CYS A 577 22.53 -30.14 -2.88
N ALA A 578 21.51 -30.01 -2.01
CA ALA A 578 21.60 -30.18 -0.56
C ALA A 578 20.99 -31.51 -0.09
N ASP A 579 21.54 -32.07 0.99
CA ASP A 579 21.02 -33.23 1.74
C ASP A 579 20.95 -32.76 3.20
N THR A 580 19.77 -32.26 3.60
CA THR A 580 19.57 -31.49 4.83
C THR A 580 19.51 -32.38 6.07
N ASP A 581 18.90 -33.57 5.96
CA ASP A 581 18.77 -34.52 7.07
C ASP A 581 19.91 -35.54 7.16
N VAL A 582 20.78 -35.57 6.15
CA VAL A 582 22.00 -36.38 6.06
C VAL A 582 21.70 -37.88 5.99
N ASP A 583 20.55 -38.24 5.42
CA ASP A 583 20.15 -39.63 5.24
C ASP A 583 20.80 -40.28 3.99
N GLY A 584 21.37 -39.43 3.10
CA GLY A 584 22.06 -39.82 1.87
C GLY A 584 21.23 -39.68 0.59
N ILE A 585 20.02 -39.14 0.67
CA ILE A 585 19.15 -38.73 -0.44
C ILE A 585 19.12 -37.20 -0.47
N TYR A 586 19.30 -36.60 -1.65
CA TYR A 586 19.27 -35.14 -1.77
C TYR A 586 17.82 -34.63 -1.66
N ASP A 587 17.65 -33.46 -1.06
CA ASP A 587 16.35 -32.84 -0.75
C ASP A 587 15.42 -32.76 -1.98
N ASN A 588 15.98 -32.56 -3.18
CA ASN A 588 15.22 -32.45 -4.42
C ASN A 588 14.53 -33.76 -4.86
N VAL A 589 14.96 -34.90 -4.30
CA VAL A 589 14.42 -36.23 -4.58
C VAL A 589 14.04 -37.00 -3.31
N ASP A 590 14.12 -36.37 -2.15
CA ASP A 590 13.75 -36.93 -0.85
C ASP A 590 12.26 -36.66 -0.55
N LEU A 591 11.48 -37.72 -0.33
CA LEU A 591 10.07 -37.61 0.06
C LEU A 591 9.89 -37.39 1.58
N CYS A 592 10.95 -37.57 2.37
CA CYS A 592 10.95 -37.51 3.82
C CYS A 592 12.13 -36.66 4.35
N PRO A 593 12.15 -35.33 4.09
CA PRO A 593 13.30 -34.42 4.31
C PRO A 593 13.68 -34.16 5.79
N ASP A 594 13.12 -34.90 6.74
CA ASP A 594 13.33 -34.78 8.18
C ASP A 594 13.63 -36.15 8.82
N THR A 595 14.18 -37.08 8.05
CA THR A 595 14.48 -38.43 8.52
C THR A 595 15.62 -38.39 9.54
N PRO A 596 15.44 -38.95 10.75
CA PRO A 596 16.48 -38.90 11.77
C PRO A 596 17.75 -39.64 11.34
N ASP A 597 18.91 -38.97 11.48
CA ASP A 597 20.24 -39.54 11.23
C ASP A 597 20.39 -40.96 11.82
N GLY A 598 20.73 -41.91 10.95
CA GLY A 598 20.92 -43.32 11.27
C GLY A 598 19.65 -44.18 11.27
N ALA A 599 18.49 -43.66 10.86
CA ALA A 599 17.32 -44.47 10.53
C ALA A 599 17.59 -45.37 9.30
N GLU A 600 16.94 -46.53 9.24
CA GLU A 600 16.94 -47.35 8.02
C GLU A 600 15.88 -46.77 7.06
N ILE A 601 16.34 -46.18 5.97
CA ILE A 601 15.51 -45.55 4.93
C ILE A 601 15.34 -46.46 3.70
N ASP A 602 14.32 -46.20 2.89
CA ASP A 602 14.20 -46.77 1.55
C ASP A 602 14.78 -45.87 0.46
N SER A 603 14.39 -46.06 -0.81
CA SER A 603 14.92 -45.28 -1.94
C SER A 603 14.42 -43.85 -1.98
N ASP A 604 13.37 -43.55 -1.21
CA ASP A 604 12.65 -42.29 -1.26
C ASP A 604 12.98 -41.43 -0.02
N GLY A 605 14.02 -41.80 0.74
CA GLY A 605 14.45 -41.13 1.98
C GLY A 605 13.62 -41.51 3.21
N CYS A 606 12.55 -42.29 3.05
CA CYS A 606 11.60 -42.51 4.13
C CYS A 606 11.95 -43.71 5.01
N ALA A 607 11.94 -43.51 6.34
CA ALA A 607 11.88 -44.61 7.29
C ALA A 607 10.45 -45.20 7.40
N GLU A 608 10.32 -46.45 7.84
CA GLU A 608 9.01 -47.13 7.94
C GLU A 608 7.97 -46.40 8.81
N PHE A 609 8.39 -45.61 9.80
CA PHE A 609 7.48 -44.85 10.66
C PHE A 609 7.03 -43.51 10.07
N GLN A 610 7.63 -43.07 8.96
CA GLN A 610 7.26 -41.85 8.23
C GLN A 610 6.27 -42.12 7.09
N LYS A 611 6.03 -43.39 6.76
CA LYS A 611 5.15 -43.78 5.65
C LYS A 611 3.70 -43.52 6.00
N ASP A 612 2.98 -42.97 5.04
CA ASP A 612 1.54 -42.76 5.05
C ASP A 612 1.01 -43.27 3.70
N SER A 613 0.51 -44.50 3.68
CA SER A 613 0.17 -45.22 2.45
C SER A 613 -1.07 -44.70 1.74
N ASP A 614 -1.99 -44.02 2.45
CA ASP A 614 -3.21 -43.45 1.87
C ASP A 614 -3.25 -41.91 1.87
N GLY A 615 -2.24 -41.27 2.46
CA GLY A 615 -1.98 -39.84 2.35
C GLY A 615 -2.98 -38.99 3.14
N ASP A 616 -3.51 -39.53 4.24
CA ASP A 616 -4.51 -38.85 5.06
C ASP A 616 -3.91 -37.98 6.19
N GLY A 617 -2.58 -38.02 6.35
CA GLY A 617 -1.82 -37.27 7.36
C GLY A 617 -1.54 -38.05 8.63
N VAL A 618 -1.87 -39.34 8.70
CA VAL A 618 -1.53 -40.25 9.80
C VAL A 618 -0.65 -41.38 9.29
N SER A 619 0.54 -41.55 9.87
CA SER A 619 1.46 -42.60 9.43
C SER A 619 0.90 -44.01 9.64
N ASP A 620 1.32 -44.94 8.79
CA ASP A 620 0.85 -46.33 8.73
C ASP A 620 0.93 -47.07 10.07
N ASP A 621 1.85 -46.68 10.97
CA ASP A 621 2.02 -47.27 12.29
C ASP A 621 1.01 -46.77 13.34
N PHE A 622 0.35 -45.64 13.08
CA PHE A 622 -0.71 -45.05 13.89
C PHE A 622 -2.10 -45.05 13.22
N ASP A 623 -2.16 -45.34 11.92
CA ASP A 623 -3.39 -45.36 11.14
C ASP A 623 -4.18 -46.69 11.28
N LEU A 624 -5.42 -46.56 11.77
CA LEU A 624 -6.39 -47.65 11.94
C LEU A 624 -7.33 -47.82 10.74
N CYS A 625 -7.30 -46.86 9.82
CA CYS A 625 -8.20 -46.66 8.70
C CYS A 625 -7.41 -46.52 7.38
N ASN A 626 -6.62 -47.56 7.07
CA ASN A 626 -5.62 -47.70 5.97
C ASN A 626 -6.09 -47.53 4.51
N ALA A 627 -7.23 -46.89 4.28
CA ALA A 627 -7.74 -46.55 2.96
C ALA A 627 -8.71 -45.35 3.04
N THR A 628 -8.37 -44.34 3.84
CA THR A 628 -9.13 -43.11 3.88
C THR A 628 -8.91 -42.32 2.58
N PRO A 629 -9.99 -41.80 1.96
CA PRO A 629 -9.82 -41.03 0.73
C PRO A 629 -9.02 -39.74 0.98
N GLU A 630 -8.04 -39.49 0.12
CA GLU A 630 -7.25 -38.25 0.07
C GLU A 630 -8.13 -36.98 0.20
N ASN A 631 -7.69 -36.00 1.00
CA ASN A 631 -8.43 -34.77 1.37
C ASN A 631 -9.69 -34.97 2.23
N THR A 632 -9.81 -36.10 2.93
CA THR A 632 -10.84 -36.26 3.97
C THR A 632 -10.27 -35.79 5.31
N ASP A 633 -11.00 -34.95 6.06
CA ASP A 633 -10.59 -34.60 7.42
C ASP A 633 -10.62 -35.85 8.32
N VAL A 634 -9.47 -36.26 8.85
CA VAL A 634 -9.33 -37.46 9.69
C VAL A 634 -9.08 -37.11 11.16
N ASP A 635 -9.40 -38.06 12.03
CA ASP A 635 -8.99 -37.99 13.44
C ASP A 635 -7.54 -38.47 13.64
N ALA A 636 -7.08 -38.51 14.89
CA ALA A 636 -5.71 -38.93 15.22
C ALA A 636 -5.40 -40.42 14.93
N TYR A 637 -6.33 -41.14 14.32
CA TYR A 637 -6.24 -42.56 13.98
C TYR A 637 -6.48 -42.82 12.49
N GLY A 638 -6.45 -41.76 11.66
CA GLY A 638 -6.66 -41.82 10.21
C GLY A 638 -8.13 -42.04 9.81
N CYS A 639 -9.09 -41.86 10.72
CA CYS A 639 -10.49 -42.17 10.43
C CYS A 639 -11.31 -40.90 10.11
N SER A 640 -12.10 -40.95 9.03
CA SER A 640 -12.91 -39.82 8.54
C SER A 640 -13.80 -39.19 9.62
N THR A 641 -13.72 -37.86 9.75
CA THR A 641 -14.52 -37.05 10.66
C THR A 641 -15.77 -36.49 9.97
N PHE A 642 -16.86 -36.36 10.73
CA PHE A 642 -18.10 -35.77 10.23
C PHE A 642 -18.05 -34.25 10.41
N LEU A 643 -17.94 -33.52 9.30
CA LEU A 643 -18.00 -32.05 9.27
C LEU A 643 -19.28 -31.52 8.65
N LEU A 644 -19.73 -30.40 9.20
CA LEU A 644 -20.92 -29.68 8.74
C LEU A 644 -20.54 -28.21 8.58
N ALA A 645 -20.94 -27.60 7.46
CA ALA A 645 -20.58 -26.22 7.14
C ALA A 645 -20.92 -25.26 8.31
N PRO A 646 -20.04 -24.31 8.68
CA PRO A 646 -20.25 -23.44 9.84
C PRO A 646 -21.54 -22.61 9.78
N ASP A 647 -22.00 -22.28 8.58
CA ASP A 647 -23.22 -21.53 8.29
C ASP A 647 -24.48 -22.42 8.20
N ASN A 648 -24.37 -23.72 8.47
CA ASN A 648 -25.47 -24.65 8.26
C ASN A 648 -26.68 -24.35 9.17
N PHE A 649 -26.48 -23.82 10.38
CA PHE A 649 -27.57 -23.44 11.26
C PHE A 649 -27.74 -21.93 11.33
N ASN A 650 -28.97 -21.48 11.20
CA ASN A 650 -29.35 -20.09 11.41
C ASN A 650 -30.20 -19.97 12.68
N VAL A 651 -29.85 -19.03 13.55
CA VAL A 651 -30.59 -18.70 14.79
C VAL A 651 -30.92 -17.22 14.77
N VAL A 652 -32.21 -16.90 14.66
CA VAL A 652 -32.71 -15.52 14.65
C VAL A 652 -33.52 -15.27 15.93
N VAL A 653 -33.22 -14.17 16.61
CA VAL A 653 -33.87 -13.78 17.86
C VAL A 653 -34.71 -12.54 17.63
N THR A 654 -35.94 -12.56 18.13
CA THR A 654 -36.79 -11.37 18.24
C THR A 654 -37.02 -11.09 19.71
N SER A 655 -36.44 -9.98 20.18
CA SER A 655 -36.62 -9.48 21.54
C SER A 655 -38.04 -8.98 21.79
N ASN A 656 -38.38 -8.82 23.06
CA ASN A 656 -39.73 -8.48 23.51
C ASN A 656 -40.09 -7.04 23.09
N SER A 657 -41.33 -6.80 22.67
CA SER A 657 -41.71 -5.52 22.09
C SER A 657 -41.80 -4.39 23.11
N CYS A 658 -42.07 -4.74 24.37
CA CYS A 658 -42.32 -3.82 25.49
C CYS A 658 -41.77 -4.38 26.80
N ILE A 659 -41.56 -3.50 27.79
CA ILE A 659 -41.21 -3.91 29.16
C ILE A 659 -42.29 -4.84 29.74
N ASP A 660 -41.87 -5.91 30.39
CA ASP A 660 -42.71 -6.91 31.08
C ASP A 660 -43.69 -7.68 30.15
N THR A 661 -43.43 -7.71 28.84
CA THR A 661 -44.13 -8.59 27.90
C THR A 661 -43.37 -9.90 27.73
N ASN A 662 -44.05 -10.97 27.32
CA ASN A 662 -43.46 -12.27 26.96
C ASN A 662 -43.82 -12.60 25.51
N ASP A 663 -43.45 -11.73 24.58
CA ASP A 663 -43.77 -11.88 23.15
C ASP A 663 -42.52 -12.04 22.27
N GLY A 664 -41.35 -12.24 22.87
CA GLY A 664 -40.14 -12.57 22.14
C GLY A 664 -40.22 -13.95 21.49
N SER A 665 -39.39 -14.18 20.47
CA SER A 665 -39.34 -15.44 19.74
C SER A 665 -37.92 -15.83 19.33
N ILE A 666 -37.66 -17.13 19.24
CA ILE A 666 -36.44 -17.70 18.65
C ILE A 666 -36.84 -18.50 17.41
N TYR A 667 -36.29 -18.13 16.26
CA TYR A 667 -36.39 -18.87 15.01
C TYR A 667 -35.07 -19.61 14.75
N VAL A 668 -35.17 -20.89 14.40
CA VAL A 668 -34.03 -21.73 14.03
C VAL A 668 -34.26 -22.40 12.69
N SER A 669 -33.21 -22.61 11.90
CA SER A 669 -33.27 -23.40 10.66
C SER A 669 -31.94 -24.07 10.34
N ALA A 670 -31.99 -25.13 9.52
CA ALA A 670 -30.83 -25.81 8.96
C ALA A 670 -30.81 -25.73 7.42
N ASN A 671 -29.66 -25.42 6.83
CA ASN A 671 -29.48 -25.20 5.39
C ASN A 671 -29.31 -26.50 4.60
N ASN A 672 -28.52 -27.45 5.11
CA ASN A 672 -28.33 -28.75 4.48
C ASN A 672 -29.54 -29.66 4.73
N GLN A 673 -30.38 -29.82 3.71
CA GLN A 673 -31.61 -30.60 3.80
C GLN A 673 -31.40 -32.11 3.60
N SER A 674 -30.16 -32.56 3.38
CA SER A 674 -29.83 -33.98 3.17
C SER A 674 -29.71 -34.76 4.48
N LEU A 675 -29.54 -34.06 5.60
CA LEU A 675 -29.41 -34.63 6.94
C LEU A 675 -30.67 -34.41 7.77
N GLN A 676 -30.77 -35.07 8.93
CA GLN A 676 -31.86 -34.84 9.87
C GLN A 676 -31.30 -34.32 11.18
N TYR A 677 -31.93 -33.29 11.74
CA TYR A 677 -31.43 -32.62 12.93
C TYR A 677 -32.44 -32.66 14.07
N GLN A 678 -31.91 -32.52 15.27
CA GLN A 678 -32.66 -32.28 16.49
C GLN A 678 -32.12 -31.01 17.15
N VAL A 679 -33.02 -30.10 17.53
CA VAL A 679 -32.68 -28.85 18.21
C VAL A 679 -33.34 -28.82 19.59
N GLU A 680 -32.52 -28.58 20.61
CA GLU A 680 -32.96 -28.35 21.98
C GLU A 680 -33.03 -26.85 22.25
N ILE A 681 -34.20 -26.37 22.64
CA ILE A 681 -34.40 -24.98 23.08
C ILE A 681 -35.07 -25.03 24.44
N ASN A 682 -34.41 -24.49 25.47
CA ASN A 682 -34.95 -24.41 26.83
C ASN A 682 -35.43 -25.76 27.40
N GLY A 683 -34.66 -26.84 27.17
CA GLY A 683 -34.99 -28.20 27.61
C GLY A 683 -36.05 -28.92 26.77
N SER A 684 -36.60 -28.27 25.74
CA SER A 684 -37.57 -28.86 24.80
C SER A 684 -36.90 -29.24 23.49
N GLN A 685 -37.14 -30.47 23.03
CA GLN A 685 -36.53 -31.03 21.83
C GLN A 685 -37.47 -30.88 20.62
N HIS A 686 -36.93 -30.45 19.49
CA HIS A 686 -37.67 -30.25 18.25
C HIS A 686 -36.90 -30.85 17.07
N GLY A 687 -37.59 -31.54 16.16
CA GLY A 687 -36.96 -32.10 14.95
C GLY A 687 -36.96 -31.08 13.81
N LEU A 688 -35.81 -30.93 13.14
CA LEU A 688 -35.68 -30.19 11.89
C LEU A 688 -35.37 -31.19 10.77
N ASN A 689 -36.39 -31.54 10.00
CA ASN A 689 -36.29 -32.49 8.89
C ASN A 689 -37.39 -32.21 7.85
N SER A 690 -37.46 -33.05 6.81
CA SER A 690 -38.42 -32.91 5.71
C SER A 690 -39.90 -32.90 6.15
N ASN A 691 -40.24 -33.55 7.27
CA ASN A 691 -41.60 -33.51 7.80
C ASN A 691 -41.94 -32.19 8.52
N TYR A 692 -40.92 -31.42 8.90
CA TYR A 692 -41.05 -30.19 9.69
C TYR A 692 -40.45 -28.95 9.00
N GLY A 693 -40.08 -29.06 7.72
CA GLY A 693 -39.62 -27.91 6.91
C GLY A 693 -38.27 -27.34 7.32
N PHE A 694 -37.41 -28.12 8.00
CA PHE A 694 -36.05 -27.75 8.43
C PHE A 694 -35.94 -26.46 9.26
N SER A 695 -37.06 -25.97 9.81
CA SER A 695 -37.10 -24.74 10.60
C SER A 695 -38.11 -24.85 11.74
N LYS A 696 -37.93 -24.02 12.77
CA LYS A 696 -38.82 -23.95 13.93
C LYS A 696 -38.81 -22.55 14.54
N THR A 697 -40.00 -22.03 14.85
CA THR A 697 -40.15 -20.85 15.70
C THR A 697 -40.68 -21.26 17.07
N ILE A 698 -40.11 -20.68 18.13
CA ILE A 698 -40.59 -20.74 19.50
C ILE A 698 -40.99 -19.34 19.91
N ASP A 699 -42.29 -19.13 20.13
CA ASP A 699 -42.88 -17.84 20.49
C ASP A 699 -43.19 -17.75 21.99
N ASN A 700 -43.58 -16.55 22.42
CA ASN A 700 -44.01 -16.22 23.77
C ASN A 700 -42.91 -16.37 24.84
N LEU A 701 -41.69 -16.00 24.47
CA LEU A 701 -40.53 -16.04 25.36
C LEU A 701 -40.38 -14.71 26.12
N GLY A 702 -40.01 -14.82 27.39
CA GLY A 702 -39.69 -13.66 28.24
C GLY A 702 -38.23 -13.25 28.10
N ILE A 703 -37.82 -12.22 28.85
CA ILE A 703 -36.41 -11.87 28.96
C ILE A 703 -35.62 -13.03 29.57
N GLY A 704 -34.45 -13.32 29.01
CA GLY A 704 -33.68 -14.46 29.48
C GLY A 704 -32.55 -14.87 28.56
N VAL A 705 -31.76 -15.80 29.05
CA VAL A 705 -30.69 -16.47 28.31
C VAL A 705 -31.20 -17.86 27.95
N TYR A 706 -31.20 -18.19 26.66
CA TYR A 706 -31.71 -19.44 26.14
C TYR A 706 -30.59 -20.22 25.45
N PRO A 707 -30.25 -21.43 25.92
CA PRO A 707 -29.37 -22.32 25.17
C PRO A 707 -30.16 -22.94 24.00
N VAL A 708 -29.55 -22.93 22.83
CA VAL A 708 -30.06 -23.53 21.59
C VAL A 708 -29.02 -24.50 21.07
N CYS A 709 -29.24 -25.81 21.20
CA CYS A 709 -28.27 -26.84 20.82
C CYS A 709 -28.80 -27.72 19.69
N PHE A 710 -28.08 -27.78 18.58
CA PHE A 710 -28.37 -28.66 17.45
C PHE A 710 -27.53 -29.94 17.53
N SER A 711 -28.13 -31.05 17.14
CA SER A 711 -27.48 -32.35 16.94
C SER A 711 -27.93 -32.98 15.62
N VAL A 712 -27.12 -33.89 15.08
CA VAL A 712 -27.40 -34.59 13.82
C VAL A 712 -27.81 -36.03 14.12
N ILE A 713 -28.98 -36.45 13.60
CA ILE A 713 -29.46 -37.82 13.80
C ILE A 713 -28.53 -38.78 13.04
N GLY A 714 -27.89 -39.68 13.79
CA GLY A 714 -26.93 -40.66 13.26
C GLY A 714 -25.47 -40.30 13.51
N GLN A 715 -25.19 -39.09 14.02
CA GLN A 715 -23.85 -38.65 14.42
C GLN A 715 -23.85 -38.37 15.92
N THR A 716 -23.43 -39.34 16.74
CA THR A 716 -23.56 -39.29 18.20
C THR A 716 -22.70 -38.21 18.86
N ASP A 717 -21.63 -37.80 18.20
CA ASP A 717 -20.61 -36.90 18.75
C ASP A 717 -20.73 -35.46 18.20
N PHE A 718 -21.68 -35.20 17.29
CA PHE A 718 -21.91 -33.86 16.74
C PHE A 718 -22.94 -33.08 17.56
N GLN A 719 -22.50 -31.97 18.16
CA GLN A 719 -23.38 -31.00 18.81
C GLN A 719 -22.86 -29.56 18.61
N GLN A 720 -23.74 -28.65 18.19
CA GLN A 720 -23.43 -27.23 18.06
C GLN A 720 -24.42 -26.39 18.86
N CYS A 721 -23.92 -25.60 19.81
CA CYS A 721 -24.76 -24.83 20.73
C CYS A 721 -24.55 -23.32 20.58
N PHE A 722 -25.65 -22.59 20.63
CA PHE A 722 -25.70 -21.13 20.67
C PHE A 722 -26.31 -20.69 22.00
N THR A 723 -25.81 -19.57 22.53
CA THR A 723 -26.41 -18.91 23.68
C THR A 723 -27.04 -17.61 23.19
N VAL A 724 -28.37 -17.54 23.21
CA VAL A 724 -29.10 -16.35 22.76
C VAL A 724 -29.73 -15.60 23.92
N VAL A 725 -29.76 -14.27 23.80
CA VAL A 725 -30.27 -13.38 24.86
C VAL A 725 -31.48 -12.62 24.33
N LEU A 726 -32.63 -12.80 24.99
CA LEU A 726 -33.81 -11.97 24.75
C LEU A 726 -33.78 -10.77 25.70
N SER A 727 -33.80 -9.59 25.11
CA SER A 727 -33.86 -8.30 25.81
C SER A 727 -35.26 -7.68 25.71
N GLN A 728 -35.46 -6.58 26.42
CA GLN A 728 -36.64 -5.72 26.29
C GLN A 728 -36.17 -4.27 26.08
N PRO A 729 -36.99 -3.39 25.47
CA PRO A 729 -36.61 -1.99 25.23
C PRO A 729 -36.41 -1.20 26.53
N ASP A 730 -35.58 -0.16 26.45
CA ASP A 730 -35.34 0.76 27.57
C ASP A 730 -36.63 1.50 27.99
N PRO A 731 -36.77 1.87 29.28
CA PRO A 731 -37.92 2.64 29.75
C PRO A 731 -38.03 3.98 29.03
N LEU A 732 -39.21 4.27 28.47
CA LEU A 732 -39.54 5.58 27.92
C LEU A 732 -39.45 6.64 29.03
N SER A 733 -38.53 7.59 28.90
CA SER A 733 -38.44 8.76 29.77
C SER A 733 -39.09 9.97 29.09
N VAL A 734 -40.13 10.52 29.70
CA VAL A 734 -40.78 11.76 29.25
C VAL A 734 -40.43 12.87 30.23
N LEU A 735 -39.73 13.90 29.76
CA LEU A 735 -39.47 15.12 30.52
C LEU A 735 -40.67 16.07 30.36
N ALA A 736 -41.47 16.21 31.42
CA ALA A 736 -42.45 17.28 31.52
C ALA A 736 -41.80 18.51 32.19
N ALA A 737 -41.80 19.66 31.49
CA ALA A 737 -41.37 20.93 32.05
C ALA A 737 -42.60 21.70 32.56
N LEU A 738 -42.71 21.86 33.88
CA LEU A 738 -43.75 22.69 34.49
C LEU A 738 -43.45 24.18 34.27
N SER A 739 -44.42 24.90 33.69
CA SER A 739 -44.46 26.36 33.72
C SER A 739 -44.64 26.86 35.17
N ASN A 740 -44.01 27.98 35.52
CA ASN A 740 -44.17 28.67 36.82
C ASN A 740 -45.61 29.15 37.12
N SER A 741 -46.58 28.93 36.23
CA SER A 741 -48.00 29.19 36.45
C SER A 741 -48.81 27.98 36.94
N GLY A 742 -48.20 26.79 37.05
CA GLY A 742 -48.87 25.62 37.64
C GLY A 742 -49.92 24.94 36.77
N GLU A 743 -49.84 25.06 35.44
CA GLU A 743 -50.56 24.17 34.51
C GLU A 743 -49.52 23.32 33.76
N GLN A 744 -49.84 22.03 33.61
CA GLN A 744 -48.99 21.00 32.98
C GLN A 744 -48.84 21.22 31.48
#